data_AF-A0A077ZJ58-F1
#
_entry.id   AF-A0A077ZJ58-F1
#
_cell.length_a   1.000
_cell.length_b   1.000
_cell.length_c   1.000
_cell.angle_alpha   90.00
_cell.angle_beta   90.00
_cell.angle_gamma   90.00
#
_symmetry.space_group_name_H-M   'P 1'
#
loop_
_entity.id
_entity.type
_entity.pdbx_description
1 polymer ?
#
loop_
_entity_poly.entity_id
_entity_poly.type
_entity_poly.pdbx_seq_one_letter_code
_entity_poly.pdbx_strand_id
1 'polypeptide(L)'
;MNTEATHDQNEALTTGARLRNAREQLGLSQQAVAERLCLKVSTVRDIEEDKAPADLASTFLRGYIRSYARLVHIPEEELLPGLEKQAPLRAAKVAPMQSFSLGKRRKKRDGWLMTFTWLVLFVVIGLSGAWWWQDHKAQQEEITTMADQSSAELSSNSEQGQSVPLNTSTTTDPATTSTPPASVDTTATNTQTPAVTAPAPAVDPQQNAVVSPSQANVDTAATPASTAATTPDGAAPLPTDQAGVTTPVADPNALVMNFTADCWLEVTDATGKKLFSGMQRKDGNLNLTGQAPYKLKIGAPAAVQIQYQGKPVDLSRFIRTNQVARLTLNAEQSPAQKSTRIYVGNVPIGDGAPIAVQSMTNTRTTDVEATVNQIKALERVGADIVRVSVPTMDAAEAFKLIKQRVNVPLVADIHFDYRIALKVAEYGVDCLRINPGNIGNEERIRMVVDCARDKNIPIRIGVNAGSLEKDLQEKYGEPTSQALLESAMRHVDHLDRLNFDQFKVSVKASDVFLAVESYRLLAKQIDQPLHLGITEAGGARSGAVKSAIGLGLLLSEGIGDTLRVSLAADPVEEIKVGFDILKSLRIRSRGINFIACPTCSRQEFDVIGTVNALEQRLEDIITPMDVSIIGCVVNGPGEALVSTLGVTGGNKKSGLYEDGVRKDRLDNNDMIDQLEARIRAKASQLDEARRIDVQQVEK
;
A
#
# COMPACT_ATOMS: atom_id res chain seq x y z
N MET A 1 49.33 30.73 -34.48
CA MET A 1 49.89 29.93 -35.60
C MET A 1 48.82 28.91 -35.99
N ASN A 2 48.40 28.95 -37.26
CA ASN A 2 47.65 27.94 -38.02
C ASN A 2 46.51 27.18 -37.30
N THR A 3 45.29 27.75 -37.31
CA THR A 3 44.05 27.08 -36.88
C THR A 3 42.99 26.91 -37.98
N GLU A 4 43.20 27.48 -39.18
CA GLU A 4 42.18 27.51 -40.25
C GLU A 4 42.28 26.32 -41.23
N ALA A 5 43.40 25.58 -41.24
CA ALA A 5 43.66 24.52 -42.23
C ALA A 5 43.06 23.14 -41.89
N THR A 6 42.50 22.94 -40.71
CA THR A 6 41.96 21.65 -40.25
C THR A 6 40.45 21.49 -40.43
N HIS A 7 39.72 22.56 -40.72
CA HIS A 7 38.25 22.50 -40.82
C HIS A 7 37.79 21.83 -42.14
N ASP A 8 38.42 22.17 -43.26
CA ASP A 8 38.08 21.64 -44.60
C ASP A 8 38.26 20.11 -44.74
N GLN A 9 39.11 19.47 -43.92
CA GLN A 9 39.34 18.02 -44.03
C GLN A 9 38.24 17.17 -43.37
N ASN A 10 37.44 17.73 -42.45
CA ASN A 10 36.42 16.96 -41.73
C ASN A 10 35.10 16.81 -42.50
N GLU A 11 34.79 17.71 -43.44
CA GLU A 11 33.52 17.66 -44.19
C GLU A 11 33.35 16.39 -45.03
N ALA A 12 34.44 15.79 -45.50
CA ALA A 12 34.43 14.58 -46.34
C ALA A 12 34.28 13.25 -45.58
N LEU A 13 34.35 13.24 -44.25
CA LEU A 13 34.35 12.01 -43.43
C LEU A 13 32.94 11.53 -43.05
N THR A 14 32.72 10.22 -43.10
CA THR A 14 31.48 9.56 -42.65
C THR A 14 31.27 9.66 -41.13
N THR A 15 30.05 9.38 -40.65
CA THR A 15 29.73 9.39 -39.22
C THR A 15 30.63 8.42 -38.44
N GLY A 16 30.80 7.19 -38.94
CA GLY A 16 31.71 6.21 -38.36
C GLY A 16 33.17 6.66 -38.35
N ALA A 17 33.66 7.25 -39.44
CA ALA A 17 35.04 7.75 -39.53
C ALA A 17 35.31 8.96 -38.61
N ARG A 18 34.35 9.89 -38.46
CA ARG A 18 34.47 11.01 -37.52
C ARG A 18 34.58 10.53 -36.07
N LEU A 19 33.69 9.61 -35.66
CA LEU A 19 33.72 9.01 -34.32
C LEU A 19 35.04 8.25 -34.07
N ARG A 20 35.51 7.48 -35.06
CA ARG A 20 36.80 6.79 -35.02
C ARG A 20 37.96 7.75 -34.80
N ASN A 21 38.04 8.82 -35.60
CA ASN A 21 39.12 9.80 -35.50
C ASN A 21 39.14 10.51 -34.14
N ALA A 22 37.98 10.92 -33.61
CA ALA A 22 37.89 11.54 -32.29
C ALA A 22 38.20 10.54 -31.15
N ARG A 23 37.76 9.27 -31.27
CA ARG A 23 38.16 8.19 -30.34
C ARG A 23 39.70 8.05 -30.29
N GLU A 24 40.34 8.07 -31.46
CA GLU A 24 41.79 7.89 -31.59
C GLU A 24 42.58 9.11 -31.11
N GLN A 25 42.10 10.33 -31.36
CA GLN A 25 42.65 11.56 -30.78
C GLN A 25 42.58 11.59 -29.25
N LEU A 26 41.56 10.97 -28.65
CA LEU A 26 41.42 10.81 -27.20
C LEU A 26 42.17 9.59 -26.63
N GLY A 27 42.90 8.83 -27.46
CA GLY A 27 43.65 7.64 -27.03
C GLY A 27 42.77 6.48 -26.55
N LEU A 28 41.49 6.46 -26.92
CA LEU A 28 40.54 5.44 -26.47
C LEU A 28 40.54 4.20 -27.39
N SER A 29 40.52 3.01 -26.80
CA SER A 29 40.28 1.77 -27.55
C SER A 29 38.78 1.57 -27.83
N GLN A 30 38.44 0.79 -28.86
CA GLN A 30 37.04 0.38 -29.11
C GLN A 30 36.42 -0.31 -27.88
N GLN A 31 37.22 -1.05 -27.11
CA GLN A 31 36.77 -1.70 -25.88
C GLN A 31 36.49 -0.68 -24.75
N ALA A 32 37.34 0.32 -24.56
CA ALA A 32 37.10 1.38 -23.57
C ALA A 32 35.82 2.18 -23.89
N VAL A 33 35.51 2.39 -25.17
CA VAL A 33 34.23 2.98 -25.60
C VAL A 33 33.06 2.03 -25.32
N ALA A 34 33.19 0.75 -25.67
CA ALA A 34 32.15 -0.25 -25.43
C ALA A 34 31.77 -0.36 -23.94
N GLU A 35 32.78 -0.40 -23.06
CA GLU A 35 32.61 -0.42 -21.60
C GLU A 35 31.95 0.86 -21.07
N ARG A 36 32.40 2.05 -21.51
CA ARG A 36 31.82 3.34 -21.08
C ARG A 36 30.38 3.56 -21.56
N LEU A 37 30.00 2.99 -22.71
CA LEU A 37 28.65 3.11 -23.28
C LEU A 37 27.74 1.92 -22.96
N CYS A 38 28.22 0.91 -22.23
CA CYS A 38 27.54 -0.37 -22.01
C CYS A 38 27.07 -1.06 -23.32
N LEU A 39 27.91 -1.00 -24.36
CA LEU A 39 27.66 -1.61 -25.68
C LEU A 39 28.55 -2.84 -25.89
N LYS A 40 28.19 -3.70 -26.85
CA LYS A 40 29.12 -4.73 -27.35
C LYS A 40 30.24 -4.06 -28.16
N VAL A 41 31.46 -4.59 -28.08
CA VAL A 41 32.59 -4.12 -28.92
C VAL A 41 32.25 -4.25 -30.42
N SER A 42 31.46 -5.25 -30.81
CA SER A 42 30.92 -5.35 -32.17
C SER A 42 30.08 -4.14 -32.56
N THR A 43 29.17 -3.67 -31.70
CA THR A 43 28.32 -2.51 -31.96
C THR A 43 29.12 -1.22 -32.13
N VAL A 44 30.20 -1.04 -31.36
CA VAL A 44 31.13 0.10 -31.54
C VAL A 44 31.83 0.04 -32.89
N ARG A 45 32.29 -1.17 -33.29
CA ARG A 45 32.90 -1.40 -34.60
C ARG A 45 31.90 -1.19 -35.75
N ASP A 46 30.68 -1.69 -35.62
CA ASP A 46 29.62 -1.52 -36.62
C ASP A 46 29.32 -0.02 -36.82
N ILE A 47 29.24 0.77 -35.75
CA ILE A 47 29.10 2.22 -35.81
C ILE A 47 30.30 2.87 -36.54
N GLU A 48 31.54 2.50 -36.20
CA GLU A 48 32.76 3.02 -36.83
C GLU A 48 32.96 2.58 -38.29
N GLU A 49 32.27 1.53 -38.74
CA GLU A 49 32.29 1.01 -40.12
C GLU A 49 31.03 1.42 -40.93
N ASP A 50 30.23 2.36 -40.39
CA ASP A 50 28.97 2.84 -40.97
C ASP A 50 27.92 1.73 -41.24
N LYS A 51 27.98 0.63 -40.48
CA LYS A 51 27.06 -0.51 -40.56
C LYS A 51 25.91 -0.38 -39.56
N ALA A 52 24.73 -0.83 -39.98
CA ALA A 52 23.56 -0.97 -39.12
C ALA A 52 23.33 -2.47 -38.82
N PRO A 53 23.41 -2.91 -37.54
CA PRO A 53 23.10 -4.30 -37.17
C PRO A 53 21.64 -4.64 -37.53
N ALA A 54 21.42 -5.80 -38.16
CA ALA A 54 20.10 -6.18 -38.68
C ALA A 54 19.05 -6.43 -37.59
N ASP A 55 19.51 -6.72 -36.36
CA ASP A 55 18.74 -6.94 -35.14
C ASP A 55 18.49 -5.65 -34.33
N LEU A 56 19.10 -4.52 -34.69
CA LEU A 56 19.02 -3.27 -33.94
C LEU A 56 18.07 -2.27 -34.63
N ALA A 57 16.98 -1.87 -33.94
CA ALA A 57 16.08 -0.84 -34.46
C ALA A 57 16.80 0.51 -34.61
N SER A 58 16.52 1.26 -35.68
CA SER A 58 17.27 2.48 -36.02
C SER A 58 17.16 3.59 -34.96
N THR A 59 16.12 3.57 -34.12
CA THR A 59 15.99 4.42 -32.92
C THR A 59 17.11 4.18 -31.91
N PHE A 60 17.44 2.92 -31.61
CA PHE A 60 18.53 2.57 -30.70
C PHE A 60 19.89 2.90 -31.32
N LEU A 61 20.10 2.60 -32.62
CA LEU A 61 21.34 2.95 -33.33
C LEU A 61 21.62 4.46 -33.29
N ARG A 62 20.59 5.31 -33.52
CA ARG A 62 20.72 6.78 -33.37
C ARG A 62 21.05 7.19 -31.93
N GLY A 63 20.45 6.52 -30.94
CA GLY A 63 20.76 6.73 -29.53
C GLY A 63 22.21 6.38 -29.16
N TYR A 64 22.74 5.29 -29.70
CA TYR A 64 24.13 4.87 -29.49
C TYR A 64 25.12 5.81 -30.16
N ILE A 65 24.86 6.24 -31.40
CA ILE A 65 25.71 7.20 -32.12
C ILE A 65 25.79 8.54 -31.35
N ARG A 66 24.67 9.06 -30.84
CA ARG A 66 24.65 10.28 -30.00
C ARG A 66 25.43 10.12 -28.69
N SER A 67 25.26 8.99 -28.02
CA SER A 67 26.00 8.70 -26.78
C SER A 67 27.50 8.53 -27.02
N TYR A 68 27.90 7.97 -28.17
CA TYR A 68 29.30 7.92 -28.60
C TYR A 68 29.82 9.33 -28.91
N ALA A 69 29.09 10.15 -29.68
CA ALA A 69 29.45 11.54 -29.98
C ALA A 69 29.75 12.35 -28.71
N ARG A 70 28.85 12.28 -27.71
CA ARG A 70 29.04 12.90 -26.39
C ARG A 70 30.26 12.37 -25.64
N LEU A 71 30.61 11.09 -25.79
CA LEU A 71 31.81 10.50 -25.18
C LEU A 71 33.12 10.97 -25.83
N VAL A 72 33.10 11.28 -27.13
CA VAL A 72 34.29 11.76 -27.88
C VAL A 72 34.28 13.26 -28.17
N HIS A 73 33.41 14.02 -27.50
CA HIS A 73 33.30 15.48 -27.60
C HIS A 73 33.03 16.03 -29.01
N ILE A 74 32.34 15.25 -29.88
CA ILE A 74 31.81 15.76 -31.15
C ILE A 74 30.41 16.35 -30.89
N PRO A 75 30.10 17.59 -31.32
CA PRO A 75 28.76 18.15 -31.26
C PRO A 75 27.73 17.28 -31.99
N GLU A 76 26.55 17.05 -31.40
CA GLU A 76 25.55 16.14 -32.01
C GLU A 76 25.06 16.68 -33.37
N GLU A 77 25.10 17.99 -33.56
CA GLU A 77 24.72 18.73 -34.77
C GLU A 77 25.58 18.35 -35.98
N GLU A 78 26.89 18.18 -35.79
CA GLU A 78 27.85 17.86 -36.85
C GLU A 78 27.64 16.45 -37.44
N LEU A 79 26.99 15.56 -36.68
CA LEU A 79 26.74 14.18 -37.10
C LEU A 79 25.36 13.97 -37.74
N LEU A 80 24.41 14.91 -37.57
CA LEU A 80 23.06 14.80 -38.11
C LEU A 80 23.01 14.48 -39.62
N PRO A 81 23.82 15.10 -40.51
CA PRO A 81 23.74 14.85 -41.95
C PRO A 81 24.17 13.44 -42.36
N GLY A 82 25.07 12.81 -41.59
CA GLY A 82 25.49 11.42 -41.82
C GLY A 82 24.59 10.41 -41.12
N LEU A 83 24.06 10.76 -39.94
CA LEU A 83 23.14 9.95 -39.14
C LEU A 83 21.88 9.55 -39.92
N GLU A 84 21.38 10.43 -40.78
CA GLU A 84 20.21 10.15 -41.63
C GLU A 84 20.48 9.12 -42.73
N LYS A 85 21.71 9.06 -43.25
CA LYS A 85 22.15 8.06 -44.23
C LYS A 85 22.38 6.70 -43.56
N GLN A 86 23.04 6.68 -42.39
CA GLN A 86 23.41 5.46 -41.68
C GLN A 86 22.21 4.80 -40.95
N ALA A 87 21.27 5.59 -40.42
CA ALA A 87 20.19 5.11 -39.57
C ALA A 87 18.83 5.77 -39.92
N PRO A 88 18.27 5.55 -41.13
CA PRO A 88 17.05 6.19 -41.58
C PRO A 88 15.85 5.93 -40.65
N LEU A 89 14.95 6.91 -40.55
CA LEU A 89 13.69 6.79 -39.82
C LEU A 89 12.75 5.84 -40.58
N ARG A 90 12.82 4.55 -40.28
CA ARG A 90 11.79 3.60 -40.72
C ARG A 90 10.58 3.76 -39.82
N ALA A 91 9.45 4.19 -40.39
CA ALA A 91 8.17 4.11 -39.72
C ALA A 91 7.94 2.65 -39.27
N ALA A 92 7.74 2.44 -37.97
CA ALA A 92 7.38 1.12 -37.46
C ALA A 92 6.08 0.69 -38.15
N LYS A 93 6.03 -0.54 -38.68
CA LYS A 93 4.76 -1.15 -39.08
C LYS A 93 3.94 -1.35 -37.82
N VAL A 94 3.09 -0.37 -37.50
CA VAL A 94 2.13 -0.45 -36.41
C VAL A 94 1.17 -1.59 -36.75
N ALA A 95 1.33 -2.73 -36.07
CA ALA A 95 0.30 -3.76 -36.10
C ALA A 95 -1.00 -3.15 -35.55
N PRO A 96 -2.15 -3.35 -36.19
CA PRO A 96 -3.41 -2.78 -35.72
C PRO A 96 -3.68 -3.25 -34.28
N MET A 97 -4.02 -2.31 -33.41
CA MET A 97 -4.31 -2.60 -32.00
C MET A 97 -5.45 -3.62 -31.91
N GLN A 98 -5.14 -4.85 -31.49
CA GLN A 98 -6.19 -5.80 -31.15
C GLN A 98 -6.94 -5.28 -29.92
N SER A 99 -8.22 -5.01 -30.10
CA SER A 99 -9.09 -4.58 -29.02
C SER A 99 -9.32 -5.72 -28.04
N PHE A 100 -8.63 -5.69 -26.91
CA PHE A 100 -8.97 -6.49 -25.72
C PHE A 100 -10.26 -5.98 -25.07
N SER A 101 -11.36 -6.00 -25.83
CA SER A 101 -12.68 -5.97 -25.23
C SER A 101 -12.84 -7.28 -24.46
N LEU A 102 -13.01 -7.20 -23.14
CA LEU A 102 -13.32 -8.34 -22.27
C LEU A 102 -14.79 -8.77 -22.45
N GLY A 103 -15.21 -8.93 -23.70
CA GLY A 103 -16.42 -9.63 -24.08
C GLY A 103 -16.26 -11.11 -23.74
N LYS A 104 -16.47 -11.46 -22.47
CA LYS A 104 -16.52 -12.85 -22.00
C LYS A 104 -17.59 -13.58 -22.81
N ARG A 105 -17.17 -14.31 -23.86
CA ARG A 105 -18.01 -15.35 -24.47
C ARG A 105 -18.44 -16.25 -23.32
N ARG A 106 -19.74 -16.22 -22.98
CA ARG A 106 -20.34 -17.15 -22.02
C ARG A 106 -19.98 -18.56 -22.51
N LYS A 107 -19.00 -19.21 -21.87
CA LYS A 107 -18.82 -20.66 -21.99
C LYS A 107 -20.20 -21.26 -21.70
N LYS A 108 -20.63 -22.19 -22.56
CA LYS A 108 -21.90 -22.91 -22.45
C LYS A 108 -21.84 -23.74 -21.16
N ARG A 109 -22.14 -23.09 -20.03
CA ARG A 109 -21.94 -23.62 -18.68
C ARG A 109 -22.96 -24.72 -18.45
N ASP A 110 -22.48 -25.80 -17.84
CA ASP A 110 -23.08 -27.13 -17.87
C ASP A 110 -24.56 -27.14 -17.48
N GLY A 111 -25.43 -27.33 -18.47
CA GLY A 111 -26.87 -27.50 -18.24
C GLY A 111 -27.17 -28.71 -17.37
N TRP A 112 -26.34 -29.76 -17.46
CA TRP A 112 -26.42 -30.93 -16.59
C TRP A 112 -26.13 -30.61 -15.11
N LEU A 113 -25.09 -29.81 -14.84
CA LEU A 113 -24.76 -29.42 -13.46
C LEU A 113 -25.84 -28.50 -12.86
N MET A 114 -26.46 -27.65 -13.69
CA MET A 114 -27.60 -26.83 -13.26
C MET A 114 -28.87 -27.65 -13.02
N THR A 115 -29.18 -28.65 -13.86
CA THR A 115 -30.31 -29.56 -13.59
C THR A 115 -30.08 -30.38 -12.33
N PHE A 116 -28.85 -30.86 -12.08
CA PHE A 116 -28.53 -31.57 -10.84
C PHE A 116 -28.68 -30.68 -9.59
N THR A 117 -28.18 -29.45 -9.61
CA THR A 117 -28.34 -28.52 -8.47
C THR A 117 -29.81 -28.13 -8.23
N TRP A 118 -30.62 -27.96 -9.27
CA TRP A 118 -32.06 -27.76 -9.11
C TRP A 118 -32.78 -29.00 -8.56
N LEU A 119 -32.39 -30.21 -8.96
CA LEU A 119 -32.95 -31.46 -8.42
C LEU A 119 -32.67 -31.59 -6.92
N VAL A 120 -31.43 -31.34 -6.50
CA VAL A 120 -31.04 -31.33 -5.08
C VAL A 120 -31.82 -30.26 -4.30
N LEU A 121 -31.98 -29.05 -4.86
CA LEU A 121 -32.75 -27.98 -4.23
C LEU A 121 -34.22 -28.39 -4.01
N PHE A 122 -34.87 -28.99 -5.02
CA PHE A 122 -36.25 -29.48 -4.90
C PHE A 122 -36.39 -30.63 -3.89
N VAL A 123 -35.43 -31.55 -3.81
CA VAL A 123 -35.45 -32.62 -2.81
C VAL A 123 -35.28 -32.05 -1.39
N VAL A 124 -34.38 -31.09 -1.19
CA VAL A 124 -34.19 -30.43 0.11
C VAL A 124 -35.46 -29.66 0.52
N ILE A 125 -36.06 -28.88 -0.38
CA ILE A 125 -37.32 -28.17 -0.10
C ILE A 125 -38.46 -29.15 0.20
N GLY A 126 -38.56 -30.24 -0.56
CA GLY A 126 -39.56 -31.29 -0.34
C GLY A 126 -39.40 -32.00 1.01
N LEU A 127 -38.17 -32.35 1.38
CA LEU A 127 -37.87 -32.96 2.69
C LEU A 127 -38.11 -31.98 3.85
N SER A 128 -37.71 -30.72 3.71
CA SER A 128 -38.00 -29.68 4.72
C SER A 128 -39.49 -29.44 4.88
N GLY A 129 -40.26 -29.41 3.79
CA GLY A 129 -41.72 -29.27 3.81
C GLY A 129 -42.43 -30.50 4.40
N ALA A 130 -41.97 -31.71 4.09
CA ALA A 130 -42.49 -32.95 4.67
C ALA A 130 -42.18 -33.04 6.16
N TRP A 131 -40.96 -32.71 6.58
CA TRP A 131 -40.57 -32.67 8.00
C TRP A 131 -41.39 -31.63 8.77
N TRP A 132 -41.53 -30.41 8.24
CA TRP A 132 -42.36 -29.36 8.84
C TRP A 132 -43.83 -29.76 8.93
N TRP A 133 -44.40 -30.41 7.91
CA TRP A 133 -45.78 -30.89 7.97
C TRP A 133 -45.96 -32.03 8.98
N GLN A 134 -44.99 -32.94 9.08
CA GLN A 134 -45.03 -34.03 10.05
C GLN A 134 -44.91 -33.53 11.49
N ASP A 135 -44.02 -32.56 11.76
CA ASP A 135 -43.88 -31.87 13.04
C ASP A 135 -45.14 -31.07 13.41
N HIS A 136 -45.69 -30.32 12.46
CA HIS A 136 -46.94 -29.56 12.65
C HIS A 136 -48.16 -30.48 12.85
N LYS A 137 -48.13 -31.71 12.34
CA LYS A 137 -49.15 -32.73 12.65
C LYS A 137 -49.00 -33.30 14.05
N ALA A 138 -47.77 -33.60 14.47
CA ALA A 138 -47.49 -34.06 15.83
C ALA A 138 -47.93 -33.03 16.87
N GLN A 139 -47.61 -31.74 16.65
CA GLN A 139 -48.11 -30.66 17.51
C GLN A 139 -49.64 -30.54 17.50
N GLN A 140 -50.32 -30.80 16.38
CA GLN A 140 -51.79 -30.81 16.37
C GLN A 140 -52.37 -31.98 17.16
N GLU A 141 -51.80 -33.18 17.11
CA GLU A 141 -52.25 -34.31 17.96
C GLU A 141 -51.98 -34.04 19.45
N GLU A 142 -50.84 -33.42 19.79
CA GLU A 142 -50.54 -33.01 21.17
C GLU A 142 -51.49 -31.93 21.68
N ILE A 143 -51.81 -30.91 20.88
CA ILE A 143 -52.79 -29.87 21.22
C ILE A 143 -54.20 -30.45 21.33
N THR A 144 -54.58 -31.39 20.46
CA THR A 144 -55.92 -32.01 20.50
C THR A 144 -56.06 -32.91 21.74
N THR A 145 -55.04 -33.70 22.07
CA THR A 145 -55.05 -34.54 23.29
C THR A 145 -55.01 -33.70 24.57
N MET A 146 -54.28 -32.58 24.59
CA MET A 146 -54.35 -31.61 25.71
C MET A 146 -55.71 -30.91 25.79
N ALA A 147 -56.36 -30.60 24.66
CA ALA A 147 -57.69 -30.02 24.62
C ALA A 147 -58.76 -31.02 25.11
N ASP A 148 -58.65 -32.30 24.76
CA ASP A 148 -59.54 -33.36 25.25
C ASP A 148 -59.33 -33.63 26.75
N GLN A 149 -58.09 -33.62 27.25
CA GLN A 149 -57.81 -33.69 28.69
C GLN A 149 -58.37 -32.46 29.43
N SER A 150 -58.15 -31.26 28.91
CA SER A 150 -58.72 -30.02 29.47
C SER A 150 -60.25 -30.05 29.47
N SER A 151 -60.86 -30.60 28.43
CA SER A 151 -62.33 -30.73 28.30
C SER A 151 -62.88 -31.78 29.26
N ALA A 152 -62.16 -32.88 29.50
CA ALA A 152 -62.51 -33.87 30.51
C ALA A 152 -62.39 -33.29 31.94
N GLU A 153 -61.34 -32.52 32.23
CA GLU A 153 -61.18 -31.85 33.52
C GLU A 153 -62.24 -30.75 33.74
N LEU A 154 -62.54 -29.91 32.74
CA LEU A 154 -63.65 -28.94 32.84
C LEU A 154 -65.01 -29.62 33.00
N SER A 155 -65.25 -30.76 32.33
CA SER A 155 -66.47 -31.54 32.52
C SER A 155 -66.59 -32.04 33.97
N SER A 156 -65.47 -32.43 34.60
CA SER A 156 -65.46 -32.87 36.00
C SER A 156 -65.61 -31.74 37.04
N ASN A 157 -65.30 -30.48 36.68
CA ASN A 157 -65.38 -29.32 37.58
C ASN A 157 -66.73 -28.56 37.53
N SER A 158 -67.78 -29.15 36.96
CA SER A 158 -69.07 -28.48 36.71
C SER A 158 -69.94 -28.21 37.95
N GLU A 159 -69.50 -28.56 39.17
CA GLU A 159 -70.34 -28.50 40.39
C GLU A 159 -70.13 -27.29 41.32
N GLN A 160 -69.15 -26.41 41.08
CA GLN A 160 -68.90 -25.25 41.97
C GLN A 160 -68.73 -23.94 41.20
N GLY A 161 -69.80 -23.14 41.15
CA GLY A 161 -69.80 -21.85 40.47
C GLY A 161 -69.43 -20.68 41.39
N GLN A 162 -68.64 -19.73 40.86
CA GLN A 162 -68.67 -18.35 41.32
C GLN A 162 -68.29 -17.38 40.20
N SER A 163 -69.13 -16.36 39.99
CA SER A 163 -69.03 -15.37 38.92
C SER A 163 -69.11 -13.95 39.50
N VAL A 164 -68.16 -13.06 39.18
CA VAL A 164 -68.27 -11.61 39.46
C VAL A 164 -67.66 -10.81 38.29
N PRO A 165 -68.35 -9.79 37.72
CA PRO A 165 -67.89 -9.10 36.51
C PRO A 165 -67.78 -7.55 36.59
N LEU A 166 -67.21 -6.96 35.52
CA LEU A 166 -67.60 -5.70 34.84
C LEU A 166 -67.37 -4.28 35.46
N ASN A 167 -67.41 -3.31 34.53
CA ASN A 167 -67.68 -1.86 34.62
C ASN A 167 -66.49 -0.91 34.93
N THR A 168 -66.06 0.05 34.07
CA THR A 168 -66.67 1.13 33.24
C THR A 168 -66.98 2.45 33.95
N SER A 169 -66.35 3.54 33.50
CA SER A 169 -66.94 4.91 33.35
C SER A 169 -65.86 5.89 32.79
N THR A 170 -65.93 6.46 31.58
CA THR A 170 -66.81 7.51 30.95
C THR A 170 -66.48 8.99 31.24
N THR A 171 -66.11 9.72 30.16
CA THR A 171 -66.42 11.14 29.87
C THR A 171 -66.09 11.41 28.38
N THR A 172 -67.03 11.24 27.43
CA THR A 172 -67.89 12.28 26.77
C THR A 172 -67.12 13.43 26.08
N ASP A 173 -67.14 13.67 24.76
CA ASP A 173 -68.22 13.88 23.73
C ASP A 173 -68.46 15.39 23.42
N PRO A 174 -69.14 15.83 22.33
CA PRO A 174 -69.30 15.23 20.97
C PRO A 174 -69.33 16.26 19.79
N ALA A 175 -69.50 15.74 18.54
CA ALA A 175 -70.13 16.36 17.34
C ALA A 175 -69.45 17.61 16.67
N THR A 176 -69.45 17.82 15.35
CA THR A 176 -70.56 17.74 14.36
C THR A 176 -70.08 17.53 12.89
N THR A 177 -70.95 16.89 12.06
CA THR A 177 -71.26 17.06 10.59
C THR A 177 -70.34 17.88 9.63
N SER A 178 -70.23 17.64 8.30
CA SER A 178 -71.01 16.82 7.33
C SER A 178 -70.38 16.76 5.90
N THR A 179 -70.46 15.58 5.23
CA THR A 179 -70.57 15.24 3.76
C THR A 179 -69.80 15.96 2.60
N PRO A 180 -69.39 15.21 1.52
CA PRO A 180 -68.70 15.70 0.29
C PRO A 180 -69.66 15.93 -0.92
N PRO A 181 -69.19 16.33 -2.13
CA PRO A 181 -68.95 15.34 -3.21
C PRO A 181 -67.92 15.68 -4.34
N ALA A 182 -67.58 14.64 -5.13
CA ALA A 182 -67.40 14.55 -6.60
C ALA A 182 -66.61 15.58 -7.48
N SER A 183 -65.55 15.07 -8.13
CA SER A 183 -65.13 15.20 -9.56
C SER A 183 -65.44 16.45 -10.43
N VAL A 184 -64.39 17.00 -11.09
CA VAL A 184 -64.36 17.40 -12.53
C VAL A 184 -62.92 17.25 -13.09
N ASP A 185 -62.79 16.91 -14.38
CA ASP A 185 -61.56 16.81 -15.19
C ASP A 185 -60.75 18.11 -15.38
N THR A 186 -59.46 17.95 -15.72
CA THR A 186 -58.89 18.64 -16.90
C THR A 186 -57.88 17.75 -17.64
N THR A 187 -58.08 17.59 -18.94
CA THR A 187 -57.33 16.70 -19.85
C THR A 187 -56.23 17.45 -20.63
N ALA A 188 -55.49 16.72 -21.49
CA ALA A 188 -54.64 17.16 -22.63
C ALA A 188 -53.13 17.40 -22.38
N THR A 189 -52.19 17.03 -23.27
CA THR A 189 -52.21 16.16 -24.47
C THR A 189 -50.77 15.76 -24.87
N ASN A 190 -50.61 14.57 -25.48
CA ASN A 190 -49.56 14.03 -26.39
C ASN A 190 -48.31 14.89 -26.74
N THR A 191 -47.12 14.33 -27.01
CA THR A 191 -46.79 13.41 -28.15
C THR A 191 -45.43 12.71 -27.81
N GLN A 192 -45.17 11.40 -27.97
CA GLN A 192 -45.02 10.58 -29.21
C GLN A 192 -43.93 11.17 -30.17
N THR A 193 -42.98 10.47 -30.81
CA THR A 193 -42.61 9.03 -30.99
C THR A 193 -41.12 8.97 -31.51
N PRO A 194 -40.61 7.91 -32.18
CA PRO A 194 -40.08 6.61 -31.71
C PRO A 194 -38.54 6.42 -31.87
N ALA A 195 -38.08 5.22 -31.51
CA ALA A 195 -36.75 4.68 -31.81
C ALA A 195 -36.47 4.41 -33.32
N VAL A 196 -35.18 4.24 -33.65
CA VAL A 196 -34.69 3.62 -34.90
C VAL A 196 -33.89 2.36 -34.56
N THR A 197 -34.02 1.32 -35.39
CA THR A 197 -33.43 -0.01 -35.24
C THR A 197 -32.74 -0.43 -36.54
N ALA A 198 -31.91 -1.49 -36.50
CA ALA A 198 -31.35 -2.29 -37.61
C ALA A 198 -29.87 -1.98 -38.01
N PRO A 199 -29.17 -2.89 -38.73
CA PRO A 199 -28.87 -4.26 -38.25
C PRO A 199 -27.40 -4.72 -38.53
N ALA A 200 -27.05 -5.92 -38.07
CA ALA A 200 -25.88 -6.72 -38.53
C ALA A 200 -26.35 -7.78 -39.57
N PRO A 201 -25.62 -8.88 -39.94
CA PRO A 201 -24.19 -9.25 -39.81
C PRO A 201 -23.55 -9.92 -41.08
N ALA A 202 -22.24 -10.26 -41.03
CA ALA A 202 -21.55 -11.36 -41.75
C ALA A 202 -20.14 -11.52 -41.11
N VAL A 203 -19.56 -12.66 -40.67
CA VAL A 203 -19.59 -14.11 -41.00
C VAL A 203 -18.74 -14.52 -42.21
N ASP A 204 -17.48 -14.93 -41.94
CA ASP A 204 -16.93 -16.22 -42.41
C ASP A 204 -15.65 -16.65 -41.59
N PRO A 205 -15.28 -17.95 -41.45
CA PRO A 205 -14.19 -18.42 -40.56
C PRO A 205 -13.10 -19.34 -41.20
N GLN A 206 -11.94 -19.50 -40.55
CA GLN A 206 -11.00 -20.67 -40.62
C GLN A 206 -9.90 -20.53 -39.52
N GLN A 207 -9.72 -21.48 -38.58
CA GLN A 207 -8.80 -22.65 -38.58
C GLN A 207 -7.30 -22.27 -38.50
N ASN A 208 -6.40 -22.75 -37.60
CA ASN A 208 -6.32 -23.90 -36.66
C ASN A 208 -5.65 -23.47 -35.32
N ALA A 209 -5.57 -24.20 -34.17
CA ALA A 209 -5.93 -25.55 -33.69
C ALA A 209 -4.78 -26.56 -33.36
N VAL A 210 -4.10 -26.39 -32.21
CA VAL A 210 -3.28 -27.39 -31.45
C VAL A 210 -3.52 -27.12 -29.94
N VAL A 211 -4.18 -27.92 -29.09
CA VAL A 211 -4.16 -29.35 -28.68
C VAL A 211 -3.35 -29.61 -27.39
N SER A 212 -4.05 -30.13 -26.36
CA SER A 212 -3.58 -30.58 -25.03
C SER A 212 -3.32 -32.13 -25.06
N PRO A 213 -3.50 -32.99 -24.03
CA PRO A 213 -3.69 -32.89 -22.56
C PRO A 213 -2.61 -33.70 -21.78
N SER A 214 -2.69 -34.12 -20.51
CA SER A 214 -3.61 -35.11 -19.90
C SER A 214 -3.51 -35.17 -18.35
N GLN A 215 -4.60 -35.62 -17.69
CA GLN A 215 -4.72 -35.84 -16.23
C GLN A 215 -4.45 -37.31 -15.85
N ALA A 216 -4.18 -37.58 -14.56
CA ALA A 216 -4.44 -38.88 -13.93
C ALA A 216 -4.65 -38.73 -12.40
N ASN A 217 -5.65 -39.41 -11.84
CA ASN A 217 -5.92 -39.53 -10.40
C ASN A 217 -5.20 -40.74 -9.80
N VAL A 218 -5.00 -40.76 -8.48
CA VAL A 218 -5.08 -42.00 -7.67
C VAL A 218 -5.44 -41.70 -6.20
N ASP A 219 -6.21 -42.61 -5.59
CA ASP A 219 -6.73 -42.57 -4.22
C ASP A 219 -5.96 -43.53 -3.26
N THR A 220 -6.29 -43.45 -1.96
CA THR A 220 -6.40 -44.57 -0.98
C THR A 220 -5.25 -44.84 0.03
N ALA A 221 -5.67 -45.13 1.28
CA ALA A 221 -5.01 -45.84 2.39
C ALA A 221 -3.75 -45.20 3.06
N ALA A 222 -3.60 -45.01 4.37
CA ALA A 222 -4.08 -45.62 5.64
C ALA A 222 -2.97 -46.41 6.37
N THR A 223 -2.53 -45.91 7.54
CA THR A 223 -1.65 -46.63 8.48
C THR A 223 -1.78 -46.08 9.91
N PRO A 224 -1.99 -46.93 10.94
CA PRO A 224 -1.66 -46.58 12.31
C PRO A 224 -0.90 -47.70 13.08
N ALA A 225 -0.39 -47.32 14.26
CA ALA A 225 -0.03 -48.15 15.42
C ALA A 225 1.31 -48.94 15.46
N SER A 226 2.22 -48.44 16.31
CA SER A 226 3.13 -49.17 17.23
C SER A 226 3.65 -48.12 18.24
N THR A 227 3.93 -48.35 19.53
CA THR A 227 4.19 -49.58 20.31
C THR A 227 3.80 -49.33 21.78
N ALA A 228 3.39 -50.35 22.54
CA ALA A 228 3.14 -50.24 23.98
C ALA A 228 4.32 -50.76 24.83
N ALA A 229 4.51 -50.21 26.03
CA ALA A 229 5.37 -50.76 27.09
C ALA A 229 4.78 -50.44 28.48
N THR A 230 5.03 -51.31 29.45
CA THR A 230 4.17 -51.48 30.64
C THR A 230 4.96 -51.45 31.95
N THR A 231 4.47 -50.74 32.97
CA THR A 231 4.81 -50.99 34.38
C THR A 231 3.69 -50.52 35.33
N PRO A 232 3.28 -51.30 36.35
CA PRO A 232 2.15 -50.97 37.24
C PRO A 232 2.55 -50.58 38.68
N ASP A 233 1.50 -50.39 39.51
CA ASP A 233 1.42 -50.39 40.98
C ASP A 233 1.81 -49.12 41.78
N GLY A 234 0.86 -48.70 42.65
CA GLY A 234 1.02 -47.61 43.64
C GLY A 234 -0.33 -46.95 44.01
N ALA A 235 -0.99 -47.43 45.06
CA ALA A 235 -2.34 -46.98 45.47
C ALA A 235 -2.35 -45.97 46.64
N ALA A 236 -3.56 -45.43 46.94
CA ALA A 236 -3.97 -44.60 48.09
C ALA A 236 -4.00 -43.05 47.85
N PRO A 237 -4.79 -42.26 48.62
CA PRO A 237 -6.08 -41.76 48.10
C PRO A 237 -6.31 -40.24 48.18
N LEU A 238 -7.46 -39.78 47.65
CA LEU A 238 -7.89 -38.37 47.57
C LEU A 238 -8.08 -37.65 48.91
N PRO A 239 -7.88 -36.32 48.91
CA PRO A 239 -8.72 -35.38 49.67
C PRO A 239 -9.46 -34.38 48.76
N THR A 240 -10.65 -33.96 49.20
CA THR A 240 -11.60 -33.07 48.50
C THR A 240 -11.33 -31.57 48.71
N ASP A 241 -11.58 -30.80 47.64
CA ASP A 241 -12.03 -29.40 47.55
C ASP A 241 -11.44 -28.30 48.47
N GLN A 242 -10.77 -27.33 47.83
CA GLN A 242 -11.11 -25.91 47.98
C GLN A 242 -11.15 -25.23 46.61
N ALA A 243 -12.22 -24.47 46.33
CA ALA A 243 -12.42 -23.80 45.06
C ALA A 243 -11.52 -22.56 44.89
N GLY A 244 -10.54 -22.65 43.98
CA GLY A 244 -9.76 -21.50 43.53
C GLY A 244 -10.49 -20.75 42.42
N VAL A 245 -10.69 -19.44 42.59
CA VAL A 245 -11.35 -18.57 41.61
C VAL A 245 -10.47 -18.40 40.36
N THR A 246 -10.81 -19.06 39.26
CA THR A 246 -10.23 -18.81 37.95
C THR A 246 -11.00 -17.69 37.23
N THR A 247 -10.35 -16.56 37.01
CA THR A 247 -10.85 -15.49 36.14
C THR A 247 -10.98 -16.02 34.70
N PRO A 248 -12.08 -15.71 33.98
CA PRO A 248 -12.23 -16.12 32.59
C PRO A 248 -11.17 -15.42 31.72
N VAL A 249 -10.50 -16.20 30.88
CA VAL A 249 -9.51 -15.69 29.92
C VAL A 249 -10.22 -14.75 28.93
N ALA A 250 -9.84 -13.48 28.92
CA ALA A 250 -10.42 -12.49 28.02
C ALA A 250 -10.02 -12.77 26.57
N ASP A 251 -10.99 -12.73 25.65
CA ASP A 251 -10.75 -12.81 24.21
C ASP A 251 -9.81 -11.65 23.80
N PRO A 252 -8.64 -11.91 23.19
CA PRO A 252 -7.68 -10.86 22.83
C PRO A 252 -8.23 -9.83 21.83
N ASN A 253 -9.33 -10.12 21.12
CA ASN A 253 -10.00 -9.18 20.21
C ASN A 253 -11.26 -8.54 20.80
N ALA A 254 -11.52 -8.69 22.10
CA ALA A 254 -12.64 -8.07 22.79
C ALA A 254 -12.61 -6.52 22.74
N LEU A 255 -13.80 -5.95 22.54
CA LEU A 255 -14.10 -4.54 22.61
C LEU A 255 -14.92 -4.28 23.88
N VAL A 256 -14.30 -3.68 24.90
CA VAL A 256 -14.91 -3.41 26.20
C VAL A 256 -15.33 -1.95 26.29
N MET A 257 -16.53 -1.68 26.81
CA MET A 257 -17.07 -0.33 27.00
C MET A 257 -17.72 -0.20 28.38
N ASN A 258 -17.37 0.86 29.11
CA ASN A 258 -17.99 1.24 30.38
C ASN A 258 -18.71 2.57 30.23
N PHE A 259 -19.96 2.67 30.71
CA PHE A 259 -20.82 3.85 30.49
C PHE A 259 -20.99 4.66 31.78
N THR A 260 -20.56 5.93 31.77
CA THR A 260 -20.65 6.86 32.92
C THR A 260 -21.94 7.70 32.92
N ALA A 261 -22.67 7.70 31.80
CA ALA A 261 -24.01 8.24 31.64
C ALA A 261 -24.73 7.51 30.48
N ASP A 262 -26.01 7.80 30.27
CA ASP A 262 -26.79 7.20 29.17
C ASP A 262 -26.20 7.56 27.80
N CYS A 263 -25.98 6.55 26.96
CA CYS A 263 -25.36 6.70 25.65
C CYS A 263 -25.99 5.77 24.62
N TRP A 264 -26.47 6.31 23.51
CA TRP A 264 -26.82 5.51 22.33
C TRP A 264 -25.56 5.07 21.58
N LEU A 265 -25.51 3.83 21.10
CA LEU A 265 -24.43 3.35 20.25
C LEU A 265 -24.86 2.33 19.19
N GLU A 266 -24.03 2.21 18.16
CA GLU A 266 -24.06 1.13 17.17
C GLU A 266 -22.63 0.63 16.93
N VAL A 267 -22.42 -0.68 17.06
CA VAL A 267 -21.16 -1.36 16.77
C VAL A 267 -21.42 -2.41 15.70
N THR A 268 -20.67 -2.35 14.61
CA THR A 268 -20.75 -3.28 13.47
C THR A 268 -19.37 -3.86 13.20
N ASP A 269 -19.27 -5.15 12.91
CA ASP A 269 -18.00 -5.81 12.60
C ASP A 269 -17.63 -5.75 11.10
N ALA A 270 -16.51 -6.36 10.72
CA ALA A 270 -15.99 -6.38 9.36
C ALA A 270 -16.89 -7.12 8.36
N THR A 271 -17.65 -8.10 8.83
CA THR A 271 -18.64 -8.84 8.02
C THR A 271 -19.89 -8.00 7.74
N GLY A 272 -20.04 -6.86 8.42
CA GLY A 272 -21.25 -6.04 8.41
C GLY A 272 -22.29 -6.46 9.45
N LYS A 273 -21.98 -7.43 10.32
CA LYS A 273 -22.86 -7.86 11.41
C LYS A 273 -22.89 -6.78 12.50
N LYS A 274 -24.08 -6.28 12.83
CA LYS A 274 -24.25 -5.42 14.01
C LYS A 274 -24.08 -6.26 15.28
N LEU A 275 -23.04 -5.97 16.06
CA LEU A 275 -22.78 -6.62 17.35
C LEU A 275 -23.64 -5.99 18.46
N PHE A 276 -23.90 -4.69 18.36
CA PHE A 276 -24.83 -3.97 19.23
C PHE A 276 -25.45 -2.79 18.47
N SER A 277 -26.71 -2.47 18.76
CA SER A 277 -27.36 -1.22 18.35
C SER A 277 -28.47 -0.89 19.33
N GLY A 278 -28.38 0.24 20.02
CA GLY A 278 -29.33 0.60 21.08
C GLY A 278 -28.79 1.63 22.06
N MET A 279 -29.50 1.82 23.16
CA MET A 279 -29.09 2.71 24.26
C MET A 279 -28.52 1.89 25.40
N GLN A 280 -27.31 2.23 25.83
CA GLN A 280 -26.76 1.82 27.11
C GLN A 280 -27.07 2.88 28.16
N ARG A 281 -27.37 2.43 29.38
CA ARG A 281 -27.63 3.31 30.52
C ARG A 281 -26.34 3.58 31.28
N LYS A 282 -26.38 4.62 32.11
CA LYS A 282 -25.37 4.86 33.14
C LYS A 282 -25.06 3.58 33.92
N ASP A 283 -23.78 3.39 34.23
CA ASP A 283 -23.18 2.25 34.94
C ASP A 283 -23.27 0.91 34.18
N GLY A 284 -23.67 0.94 32.91
CA GLY A 284 -23.63 -0.22 32.01
C GLY A 284 -22.21 -0.63 31.62
N ASN A 285 -22.05 -1.91 31.28
CA ASN A 285 -20.86 -2.47 30.65
C ASN A 285 -21.27 -3.24 29.38
N LEU A 286 -20.49 -3.11 28.31
CA LEU A 286 -20.55 -3.97 27.14
C LEU A 286 -19.19 -4.61 26.91
N ASN A 287 -19.18 -5.92 26.68
CA ASN A 287 -18.04 -6.65 26.15
C ASN A 287 -18.47 -7.31 24.84
N LEU A 288 -17.92 -6.85 23.72
CA LEU A 288 -18.32 -7.25 22.37
C LEU A 288 -17.16 -7.97 21.67
N THR A 289 -17.44 -9.13 21.09
CA THR A 289 -16.51 -9.89 20.26
C THR A 289 -17.07 -10.03 18.85
N GLY A 290 -16.19 -9.91 17.84
CA GLY A 290 -16.55 -9.97 16.43
C GLY A 290 -15.31 -9.88 15.54
N GLN A 291 -15.50 -9.82 14.23
CA GLN A 291 -14.38 -9.72 13.29
C GLN A 291 -13.96 -8.26 13.12
N ALA A 292 -12.75 -7.91 13.52
CA ALA A 292 -12.20 -6.57 13.30
C ALA A 292 -11.93 -6.33 11.79
N PRO A 293 -12.08 -5.10 11.22
CA PRO A 293 -12.47 -3.84 11.84
C PRO A 293 -13.86 -3.76 12.50
N TYR A 294 -13.93 -3.09 13.63
CA TYR A 294 -15.18 -2.68 14.27
C TYR A 294 -15.51 -1.23 13.89
N LYS A 295 -16.69 -0.98 13.30
CA LYS A 295 -17.24 0.36 13.03
C LYS A 295 -18.15 0.78 14.19
N LEU A 296 -17.84 1.90 14.82
CA LEU A 296 -18.56 2.44 15.97
C LEU A 296 -19.24 3.76 15.62
N LYS A 297 -20.47 3.93 16.11
CA LYS A 297 -21.17 5.21 16.23
C LYS A 297 -21.60 5.37 17.69
N ILE A 298 -21.28 6.51 18.30
CA ILE A 298 -21.49 6.73 19.75
C ILE A 298 -22.13 8.11 19.93
N GLY A 299 -23.33 8.15 20.48
CA GLY A 299 -24.14 9.36 20.63
C GLY A 299 -23.57 10.36 21.62
N ALA A 300 -23.02 9.89 22.75
CA ALA A 300 -22.43 10.72 23.79
C ALA A 300 -21.02 10.23 24.15
N PRO A 301 -19.95 10.64 23.43
CA PRO A 301 -18.61 10.11 23.64
C PRO A 301 -18.01 10.41 25.02
N ALA A 302 -18.45 11.48 25.67
CA ALA A 302 -18.05 11.80 27.05
C ALA A 302 -18.65 10.84 28.10
N ALA A 303 -19.68 10.07 27.72
CA ALA A 303 -20.40 9.14 28.58
C ALA A 303 -19.87 7.69 28.48
N VAL A 304 -18.79 7.43 27.72
CA VAL A 304 -18.24 6.08 27.52
C VAL A 304 -16.72 6.05 27.58
N GLN A 305 -16.19 5.04 28.26
CA GLN A 305 -14.77 4.67 28.20
C GLN A 305 -14.65 3.36 27.42
N ILE A 306 -13.81 3.33 26.40
CA ILE A 306 -13.66 2.17 25.50
C ILE A 306 -12.25 1.63 25.62
N GLN A 307 -12.12 0.31 25.70
CA GLN A 307 -10.86 -0.41 25.57
C GLN A 307 -10.96 -1.41 24.42
N TYR A 308 -9.89 -1.51 23.63
CA TYR A 308 -9.77 -2.46 22.54
C TYR A 308 -8.42 -3.17 22.64
N GLN A 309 -8.43 -4.51 22.69
CA GLN A 309 -7.24 -5.32 23.01
C GLN A 309 -6.53 -4.85 24.30
N GLY A 310 -7.32 -4.46 25.31
CA GLY A 310 -6.85 -3.91 26.59
C GLY A 310 -6.31 -2.47 26.56
N LYS A 311 -6.16 -1.85 25.38
CA LYS A 311 -5.70 -0.46 25.26
C LYS A 311 -6.88 0.51 25.25
N PRO A 312 -6.83 1.63 25.99
CA PRO A 312 -7.89 2.64 25.93
C PRO A 312 -7.94 3.31 24.54
N VAL A 313 -9.14 3.52 24.03
CA VAL A 313 -9.39 4.21 22.76
C VAL A 313 -9.60 5.70 23.03
N ASP A 314 -8.80 6.56 22.40
CA ASP A 314 -8.97 8.00 22.58
C ASP A 314 -10.24 8.54 21.87
N LEU A 315 -11.10 9.19 22.65
CA LEU A 315 -12.31 9.88 22.20
C LEU A 315 -12.22 11.41 22.34
N SER A 316 -11.07 11.94 22.81
CA SER A 316 -10.87 13.35 23.18
C SER A 316 -11.33 14.34 22.10
N ARG A 317 -11.05 14.04 20.82
CA ARG A 317 -11.47 14.86 19.66
C ARG A 317 -12.99 15.02 19.55
N PHE A 318 -13.76 13.98 19.88
CA PHE A 318 -15.22 13.99 19.80
C PHE A 318 -15.85 14.62 21.05
N ILE A 319 -15.21 14.43 22.21
CA ILE A 319 -15.60 15.04 23.48
C ILE A 319 -15.45 16.57 23.40
N ARG A 320 -14.31 17.06 22.93
CA ARG A 320 -14.04 18.51 22.79
C ARG A 320 -14.98 19.22 21.81
N THR A 321 -15.46 18.52 20.78
CA THR A 321 -16.36 19.06 19.76
C THR A 321 -17.85 18.84 20.08
N ASN A 322 -18.17 18.09 21.15
CA ASN A 322 -19.52 17.67 21.53
C ASN A 322 -20.30 17.01 20.37
N GLN A 323 -19.63 16.14 19.62
CA GLN A 323 -20.20 15.46 18.44
C GLN A 323 -20.39 13.95 18.68
N VAL A 324 -21.27 13.34 17.88
CA VAL A 324 -21.41 11.87 17.79
C VAL A 324 -20.08 11.28 17.29
N ALA A 325 -19.39 10.47 18.10
CA ALA A 325 -18.16 9.84 17.66
C ALA A 325 -18.44 8.80 16.59
N ARG A 326 -17.69 8.87 15.49
CA ARG A 326 -17.66 7.87 14.43
C ARG A 326 -16.21 7.46 14.20
N LEU A 327 -15.89 6.23 14.55
CA LEU A 327 -14.54 5.68 14.40
C LEU A 327 -14.61 4.24 13.93
N THR A 328 -13.52 3.76 13.33
CA THR A 328 -13.37 2.34 13.01
C THR A 328 -12.10 1.83 13.68
N LEU A 329 -12.25 0.93 14.64
CA LEU A 329 -11.13 0.24 15.28
C LEU A 329 -10.67 -0.88 14.35
N ASN A 330 -9.36 -1.05 14.19
CA ASN A 330 -8.73 -1.96 13.21
C ASN A 330 -9.14 -1.71 11.73
N ALA A 331 -9.50 -0.47 11.37
CA ALA A 331 -9.48 -0.06 9.96
C ALA A 331 -8.05 0.09 9.41
N GLU A 332 -7.06 0.12 10.29
CA GLU A 332 -5.64 0.28 9.98
C GLU A 332 -4.82 -0.84 10.60
N GLN A 333 -3.86 -1.30 9.81
CA GLN A 333 -2.85 -2.31 10.12
C GLN A 333 -3.41 -3.70 10.46
N SER A 334 -3.43 -4.56 9.44
CA SER A 334 -3.03 -5.97 9.62
C SER A 334 -1.81 -5.96 10.56
N PRO A 335 -1.79 -6.72 11.68
CA PRO A 335 -0.74 -6.60 12.67
C PRO A 335 0.60 -6.75 11.96
N ALA A 336 1.40 -5.68 12.00
CA ALA A 336 2.64 -5.61 11.23
C ALA A 336 3.44 -6.89 11.47
N GLN A 337 3.89 -7.53 10.39
CA GLN A 337 4.55 -8.81 10.51
C GLN A 337 5.68 -8.66 11.52
N LYS A 338 5.69 -9.52 12.54
CA LYS A 338 6.72 -9.46 13.57
C LYS A 338 8.06 -9.77 12.92
N SER A 339 8.87 -8.73 12.77
CA SER A 339 10.27 -8.83 12.36
C SER A 339 11.20 -8.61 13.54
N THR A 340 12.45 -9.01 13.41
CA THR A 340 13.53 -8.64 14.35
C THR A 340 13.86 -7.15 14.24
N ARG A 341 14.53 -6.59 15.25
CA ARG A 341 15.03 -5.20 15.22
C ARG A 341 16.45 -5.18 14.66
N ILE A 342 16.72 -4.25 13.74
CA ILE A 342 18.08 -3.80 13.39
C ILE A 342 18.17 -2.27 13.49
N TYR A 343 19.38 -1.73 13.56
CA TYR A 343 19.64 -0.29 13.52
C TYR A 343 20.55 0.07 12.35
N VAL A 344 20.09 0.99 11.49
CA VAL A 344 20.95 1.61 10.46
C VAL A 344 21.36 2.97 10.97
N GLY A 345 22.57 3.05 11.53
CA GLY A 345 23.00 4.20 12.32
C GLY A 345 22.10 4.36 13.55
N ASN A 346 21.40 5.48 13.66
CA ASN A 346 20.41 5.73 14.72
C ASN A 346 18.96 5.36 14.34
N VAL A 347 18.69 4.90 13.11
CA VAL A 347 17.33 4.61 12.62
C VAL A 347 16.96 3.14 12.90
N PRO A 348 15.97 2.86 13.77
CA PRO A 348 15.47 1.50 13.98
C PRO A 348 14.66 1.03 12.77
N ILE A 349 14.81 -0.25 12.42
CA ILE A 349 14.04 -0.93 11.38
C ILE A 349 13.55 -2.26 11.95
N GLY A 350 12.30 -2.62 11.65
CA GLY A 350 11.66 -3.82 12.15
C GLY A 350 11.05 -3.69 13.54
N ASP A 351 10.43 -4.76 14.04
CA ASP A 351 9.85 -4.86 15.39
C ASP A 351 8.92 -3.67 15.73
N GLY A 352 8.06 -3.28 14.78
CA GLY A 352 7.12 -2.17 14.94
C GLY A 352 7.76 -0.77 14.96
N ALA A 353 8.98 -0.59 14.44
CA ALA A 353 9.51 0.74 14.13
C ALA A 353 8.60 1.47 13.12
N PRO A 354 8.52 2.81 13.16
CA PRO A 354 7.97 3.58 12.05
C PRO A 354 8.68 3.23 10.74
N ILE A 355 7.94 2.90 9.69
CA ILE A 355 8.52 2.45 8.40
C ILE A 355 9.43 3.54 7.84
N ALA A 356 10.73 3.21 7.71
CA ALA A 356 11.75 4.16 7.26
C ALA A 356 11.70 4.37 5.73
N VAL A 357 11.66 5.62 5.28
CA VAL A 357 11.65 6.02 3.87
C VAL A 357 13.09 6.28 3.43
N GLN A 358 13.55 5.54 2.42
CA GLN A 358 14.90 5.63 1.87
C GLN A 358 14.89 6.14 0.43
N SER A 359 15.97 6.83 0.04
CA SER A 359 16.27 7.19 -1.35
C SER A 359 17.71 6.77 -1.71
N MET A 360 18.14 7.02 -2.95
CA MET A 360 19.49 6.75 -3.42
C MET A 360 20.02 7.94 -4.23
N THR A 361 21.28 8.31 -4.01
CA THR A 361 21.92 9.35 -4.82
C THR A 361 22.13 8.88 -6.26
N ASN A 362 22.03 9.81 -7.21
CA ASN A 362 22.33 9.59 -8.62
C ASN A 362 23.55 10.40 -9.12
N THR A 363 24.19 11.15 -8.23
CA THR A 363 25.51 11.77 -8.45
C THR A 363 26.61 10.72 -8.57
N ARG A 364 27.74 11.11 -9.18
CA ARG A 364 28.98 10.33 -9.08
C ARG A 364 29.53 10.49 -7.66
N THR A 365 29.67 9.41 -6.91
CA THR A 365 30.18 9.43 -5.52
C THR A 365 31.55 10.10 -5.37
N THR A 366 32.39 10.05 -6.41
CA THR A 366 33.69 10.76 -6.45
C THR A 366 33.55 12.28 -6.47
N ASP A 367 32.40 12.81 -6.88
CA ASP A 367 32.02 14.21 -6.70
C ASP A 367 31.38 14.38 -5.31
N VAL A 368 32.24 14.65 -4.34
CA VAL A 368 31.87 14.79 -2.92
C VAL A 368 30.89 15.95 -2.72
N GLU A 369 31.09 17.10 -3.39
CA GLU A 369 30.22 18.27 -3.22
C GLU A 369 28.82 18.01 -3.78
N ALA A 370 28.71 17.50 -5.02
CA ALA A 370 27.41 17.19 -5.60
C ALA A 370 26.66 16.14 -4.75
N THR A 371 27.37 15.12 -4.28
CA THR A 371 26.77 14.03 -3.49
C THR A 371 26.33 14.51 -2.11
N VAL A 372 27.15 15.32 -1.39
CA VAL A 372 26.76 15.93 -0.11
C VAL A 372 25.57 16.88 -0.29
N ASN A 373 25.53 17.68 -1.36
CA ASN A 373 24.41 18.57 -1.63
C ASN A 373 23.11 17.82 -1.92
N GLN A 374 23.16 16.72 -2.68
CA GLN A 374 21.99 15.88 -2.93
C GLN A 374 21.54 15.15 -1.65
N ILE A 375 22.45 14.64 -0.82
CA ILE A 375 22.08 14.05 0.49
C ILE A 375 21.40 15.08 1.38
N LYS A 376 21.90 16.32 1.45
CA LYS A 376 21.27 17.40 2.23
C LYS A 376 19.90 17.84 1.68
N ALA A 377 19.68 17.70 0.37
CA ALA A 377 18.34 17.89 -0.21
C ALA A 377 17.38 16.77 0.23
N LEU A 378 17.83 15.52 0.22
CA LEU A 378 17.08 14.36 0.70
C LEU A 378 16.77 14.43 2.21
N GLU A 379 17.75 14.85 3.03
CA GLU A 379 17.58 15.11 4.47
C GLU A 379 16.47 16.13 4.73
N ARG A 380 16.46 17.25 3.97
CA ARG A 380 15.48 18.34 4.13
C ARG A 380 14.03 17.87 3.91
N VAL A 381 13.79 17.05 2.89
CA VAL A 381 12.47 16.47 2.62
C VAL A 381 12.15 15.23 3.46
N GLY A 382 13.11 14.78 4.27
CA GLY A 382 12.87 13.82 5.34
C GLY A 382 13.31 12.39 5.12
N ALA A 383 14.26 12.14 4.22
CA ALA A 383 14.86 10.81 4.08
C ALA A 383 15.41 10.33 5.43
N ASP A 384 14.97 9.16 5.90
CA ASP A 384 15.51 8.57 7.13
C ASP A 384 16.88 7.92 6.87
N ILE A 385 17.10 7.40 5.66
CA ILE A 385 18.31 6.68 5.26
C ILE A 385 18.61 6.98 3.78
N VAL A 386 19.86 7.26 3.42
CA VAL A 386 20.27 7.50 2.02
C VAL A 386 21.28 6.46 1.54
N ARG A 387 21.06 5.88 0.36
CA ARG A 387 22.02 4.98 -0.28
C ARG A 387 22.95 5.72 -1.25
N VAL A 388 24.23 5.38 -1.22
CA VAL A 388 25.26 5.89 -2.14
C VAL A 388 25.95 4.70 -2.83
N SER A 389 26.20 4.82 -4.14
CA SER A 389 26.89 3.77 -4.90
C SER A 389 28.39 3.79 -4.65
N VAL A 390 29.03 2.64 -4.37
CA VAL A 390 30.48 2.58 -4.13
C VAL A 390 31.13 1.54 -5.06
N PRO A 391 31.30 1.85 -6.36
CA PRO A 391 31.78 0.88 -7.36
C PRO A 391 33.31 0.72 -7.40
N THR A 392 34.08 1.66 -6.84
CA THR A 392 35.56 1.69 -6.90
C THR A 392 36.16 2.11 -5.56
N MET A 393 37.47 1.93 -5.40
CA MET A 393 38.18 2.41 -4.20
C MET A 393 38.17 3.95 -4.10
N ASP A 394 38.28 4.67 -5.23
CA ASP A 394 38.15 6.13 -5.25
C ASP A 394 36.76 6.59 -4.75
N ALA A 395 35.71 5.83 -5.06
CA ALA A 395 34.38 6.08 -4.51
C ALA A 395 34.29 5.77 -3.01
N ALA A 396 35.10 4.85 -2.47
CA ALA A 396 35.17 4.58 -1.03
C ALA A 396 35.92 5.68 -0.27
N GLU A 397 37.01 6.21 -0.83
CA GLU A 397 37.70 7.39 -0.29
C GLU A 397 36.81 8.65 -0.34
N ALA A 398 36.04 8.82 -1.42
CA ALA A 398 35.04 9.88 -1.49
C ALA A 398 33.88 9.67 -0.49
N PHE A 399 33.41 8.42 -0.30
CA PHE A 399 32.38 8.06 0.67
C PHE A 399 32.78 8.46 2.11
N LYS A 400 34.05 8.28 2.49
CA LYS A 400 34.60 8.75 3.77
C LYS A 400 34.39 10.25 3.99
N LEU A 401 34.71 11.06 2.97
CA LEU A 401 34.55 12.52 3.01
C LEU A 401 33.07 12.94 3.02
N ILE A 402 32.20 12.17 2.34
CA ILE A 402 30.74 12.38 2.35
C ILE A 402 30.18 12.09 3.75
N LYS A 403 30.52 10.94 4.36
CA LYS A 403 30.02 10.52 5.68
C LYS A 403 30.39 11.50 6.80
N GLN A 404 31.50 12.22 6.66
CA GLN A 404 31.92 13.27 7.59
C GLN A 404 31.13 14.59 7.48
N ARG A 405 30.25 14.74 6.47
CA ARG A 405 29.59 16.02 6.11
C ARG A 405 28.06 15.97 6.06
N VAL A 406 27.47 14.83 6.41
CA VAL A 406 26.02 14.56 6.41
C VAL A 406 25.62 13.86 7.71
N ASN A 407 24.37 14.00 8.13
CA ASN A 407 23.89 13.47 9.42
C ASN A 407 23.05 12.20 9.24
N VAL A 408 22.39 12.04 8.10
CA VAL A 408 21.57 10.87 7.79
C VAL A 408 22.43 9.60 7.69
N PRO A 409 21.95 8.45 8.21
CA PRO A 409 22.59 7.16 7.99
C PRO A 409 22.75 6.83 6.50
N LEU A 410 23.94 6.38 6.13
CA LEU A 410 24.35 6.06 4.77
C LEU A 410 24.46 4.55 4.55
N VAL A 411 23.85 4.08 3.46
CA VAL A 411 24.03 2.71 2.95
C VAL A 411 25.05 2.74 1.80
N ALA A 412 26.12 1.95 1.89
CA ALA A 412 27.03 1.74 0.75
C ALA A 412 26.50 0.62 -0.15
N ASP A 413 26.29 0.91 -1.45
CA ASP A 413 25.88 -0.09 -2.45
C ASP A 413 27.11 -0.70 -3.12
N ILE A 414 27.37 -1.98 -2.84
CA ILE A 414 28.58 -2.70 -3.28
C ILE A 414 28.17 -4.01 -3.94
N HIS A 415 28.68 -4.25 -5.15
CA HIS A 415 28.25 -5.40 -5.95
C HIS A 415 29.16 -6.63 -5.84
N PHE A 416 30.49 -6.46 -5.79
CA PHE A 416 31.44 -7.58 -5.93
C PHE A 416 32.69 -7.49 -5.03
N ASP A 417 33.33 -6.32 -4.92
CA ASP A 417 34.66 -6.24 -4.28
C ASP A 417 34.56 -6.14 -2.75
N TYR A 418 34.88 -7.25 -2.08
CA TYR A 418 34.96 -7.34 -0.62
C TYR A 418 35.89 -6.29 0.02
N ARG A 419 36.94 -5.85 -0.68
CA ARG A 419 37.89 -4.84 -0.18
C ARG A 419 37.25 -3.47 -0.04
N ILE A 420 36.30 -3.14 -0.93
CA ILE A 420 35.50 -1.91 -0.84
C ILE A 420 34.59 -2.00 0.39
N ALA A 421 33.95 -3.14 0.63
CA ALA A 421 33.07 -3.35 1.79
C ALA A 421 33.83 -3.19 3.12
N LEU A 422 35.01 -3.80 3.23
CA LEU A 422 35.89 -3.63 4.40
C LEU A 422 36.32 -2.16 4.57
N LYS A 423 36.62 -1.43 3.49
CA LYS A 423 37.05 -0.04 3.55
C LYS A 423 35.94 0.93 3.95
N VAL A 424 34.72 0.79 3.43
CA VAL A 424 33.61 1.65 3.90
C VAL A 424 33.19 1.32 5.35
N ALA A 425 33.38 0.07 5.79
CA ALA A 425 33.25 -0.31 7.21
C ALA A 425 34.37 0.28 8.08
N GLU A 426 35.59 0.43 7.56
CA GLU A 426 36.66 1.24 8.18
C GLU A 426 36.26 2.72 8.32
N TYR A 427 35.56 3.26 7.33
CA TYR A 427 35.16 4.67 7.28
C TYR A 427 33.80 4.99 7.93
N GLY A 428 33.19 4.02 8.62
CA GLY A 428 31.97 4.23 9.43
C GLY A 428 30.67 4.29 8.64
N VAL A 429 30.51 3.45 7.60
CA VAL A 429 29.21 3.22 6.94
C VAL A 429 28.17 2.68 7.94
N ASP A 430 26.91 3.14 7.82
CA ASP A 430 25.83 2.77 8.73
C ASP A 430 25.09 1.49 8.32
N CYS A 431 25.25 1.02 7.08
CA CYS A 431 24.75 -0.26 6.57
C CYS A 431 25.43 -0.64 5.24
N LEU A 432 25.76 -1.92 5.05
CA LEU A 432 26.27 -2.45 3.78
C LEU A 432 25.12 -3.02 2.95
N ARG A 433 24.90 -2.58 1.69
CA ARG A 433 24.15 -3.39 0.72
C ARG A 433 25.16 -4.24 -0.03
N ILE A 434 25.12 -5.55 0.22
CA ILE A 434 25.84 -6.58 -0.52
C ILE A 434 24.95 -7.80 -0.75
N ASN A 435 25.24 -8.55 -1.81
CA ASN A 435 24.70 -9.88 -2.03
C ASN A 435 25.84 -10.88 -1.74
N PRO A 436 25.82 -11.64 -0.63
CA PRO A 436 26.95 -12.49 -0.22
C PRO A 436 27.52 -13.39 -1.32
N GLY A 437 26.67 -14.01 -2.14
CA GLY A 437 27.12 -14.86 -3.26
C GLY A 437 27.97 -14.15 -4.32
N ASN A 438 27.86 -12.82 -4.44
CA ASN A 438 28.62 -12.02 -5.41
C ASN A 438 30.01 -11.59 -4.90
N ILE A 439 30.27 -11.74 -3.59
CA ILE A 439 31.52 -11.32 -2.93
C ILE A 439 32.69 -12.30 -3.22
N GLY A 440 32.36 -13.54 -3.61
CA GLY A 440 33.31 -14.57 -4.03
C GLY A 440 33.29 -15.78 -3.10
N ASN A 441 34.47 -16.26 -2.70
CA ASN A 441 34.60 -17.43 -1.84
C ASN A 441 34.12 -17.16 -0.39
N GLU A 442 33.85 -18.23 0.35
CA GLU A 442 33.33 -18.13 1.73
C GLU A 442 34.28 -17.40 2.69
N GLU A 443 35.59 -17.45 2.44
CA GLU A 443 36.59 -16.67 3.18
C GLU A 443 36.34 -15.16 3.07
N ARG A 444 36.15 -14.63 1.85
CA ARG A 444 35.84 -13.20 1.65
C ARG A 444 34.49 -12.80 2.24
N ILE A 445 33.49 -13.68 2.16
CA ILE A 445 32.18 -13.45 2.80
C ILE A 445 32.37 -13.34 4.32
N ARG A 446 33.09 -14.30 4.92
CA ARG A 446 33.43 -14.31 6.35
C ARG A 446 34.16 -13.04 6.78
N MET A 447 35.18 -12.59 6.04
CA MET A 447 35.89 -11.34 6.33
C MET A 447 34.95 -10.12 6.41
N VAL A 448 33.97 -10.01 5.49
CA VAL A 448 33.02 -8.89 5.47
C VAL A 448 32.00 -9.02 6.60
N VAL A 449 31.50 -10.23 6.87
CA VAL A 449 30.52 -10.49 7.95
C VAL A 449 31.14 -10.30 9.33
N ASP A 450 32.37 -10.74 9.55
CA ASP A 450 33.08 -10.54 10.81
C ASP A 450 33.34 -9.03 11.03
N CYS A 451 33.81 -8.31 10.02
CA CYS A 451 33.99 -6.86 10.10
C CYS A 451 32.67 -6.10 10.34
N ALA A 452 31.56 -6.57 9.78
CA ALA A 452 30.23 -6.02 10.01
C ALA A 452 29.76 -6.29 11.46
N ARG A 453 29.98 -7.50 11.98
CA ARG A 453 29.66 -7.90 13.36
C ARG A 453 30.45 -7.06 14.37
N ASP A 454 31.76 -6.97 14.21
CA ASP A 454 32.68 -6.25 15.11
C ASP A 454 32.35 -4.74 15.22
N LYS A 455 31.68 -4.19 14.20
CA LYS A 455 31.32 -2.77 14.11
C LYS A 455 29.83 -2.49 14.26
N ASN A 456 29.03 -3.52 14.53
CA ASN A 456 27.57 -3.44 14.61
C ASN A 456 26.92 -2.78 13.37
N ILE A 457 27.42 -3.13 12.17
CA ILE A 457 26.94 -2.61 10.88
C ILE A 457 25.99 -3.64 10.26
N PRO A 458 24.69 -3.35 10.05
CA PRO A 458 23.79 -4.30 9.44
C PRO A 458 24.03 -4.47 7.94
N ILE A 459 23.69 -5.66 7.43
CA ILE A 459 23.78 -6.00 6.01
C ILE A 459 22.39 -5.92 5.36
N ARG A 460 22.29 -5.42 4.13
CA ARG A 460 21.10 -5.56 3.27
C ARG A 460 21.38 -6.46 2.07
N ILE A 461 20.74 -7.62 2.07
CA ILE A 461 20.61 -8.48 0.88
C ILE A 461 19.62 -7.81 -0.10
N GLY A 462 19.98 -7.75 -1.39
CA GLY A 462 19.14 -7.13 -2.41
C GLY A 462 19.15 -7.88 -3.73
N VAL A 463 18.20 -8.79 -3.87
CA VAL A 463 17.91 -9.56 -5.10
C VAL A 463 17.01 -8.73 -6.01
N ASN A 464 17.28 -8.76 -7.32
CA ASN A 464 16.46 -8.09 -8.33
C ASN A 464 16.20 -9.04 -9.50
N ALA A 465 14.99 -9.03 -10.06
CA ALA A 465 14.59 -9.91 -11.16
C ALA A 465 15.49 -9.80 -12.40
N GLY A 466 15.95 -8.59 -12.72
CA GLY A 466 16.86 -8.34 -13.85
C GLY A 466 18.32 -8.76 -13.63
N SER A 467 18.68 -9.26 -12.43
CA SER A 467 20.05 -9.65 -12.07
C SER A 467 20.10 -10.99 -11.32
N LEU A 468 19.18 -11.89 -11.62
CA LEU A 468 19.08 -13.23 -11.03
C LEU A 468 20.28 -14.11 -11.46
N GLU A 469 20.72 -15.03 -10.60
CA GLU A 469 21.82 -15.96 -10.91
C GLU A 469 21.51 -16.87 -12.12
N LYS A 470 22.55 -17.22 -12.89
CA LYS A 470 22.39 -17.94 -14.17
C LYS A 470 21.76 -19.32 -14.01
N ASP A 471 22.10 -20.05 -12.95
CA ASP A 471 21.55 -21.38 -12.67
C ASP A 471 20.06 -21.30 -12.27
N LEU A 472 19.63 -20.22 -11.61
CA LEU A 472 18.23 -19.96 -11.32
C LEU A 472 17.45 -19.57 -12.59
N GLN A 473 18.06 -18.77 -13.49
CA GLN A 473 17.48 -18.50 -14.81
C GLN A 473 17.32 -19.81 -15.62
N GLU A 474 18.32 -20.70 -15.59
CA GLU A 474 18.26 -22.00 -16.26
C GLU A 474 17.22 -22.95 -15.63
N LYS A 475 17.10 -22.95 -14.30
CA LYS A 475 16.16 -23.80 -13.54
C LYS A 475 14.70 -23.39 -13.73
N TYR A 476 14.40 -22.09 -13.75
CA TYR A 476 13.03 -21.57 -13.80
C TYR A 476 12.62 -21.06 -15.20
N GLY A 477 13.56 -20.90 -16.14
CA GLY A 477 13.32 -20.39 -17.50
C GLY A 477 13.08 -18.88 -17.58
N GLU A 478 12.35 -18.32 -16.61
CA GLU A 478 12.10 -16.88 -16.46
C GLU A 478 12.17 -16.45 -14.98
N PRO A 479 12.31 -15.14 -14.67
CA PRO A 479 12.25 -14.65 -13.30
C PRO A 479 10.85 -14.86 -12.67
N THR A 480 10.72 -15.89 -11.84
CA THR A 480 9.51 -16.19 -11.05
C THR A 480 9.66 -15.75 -9.60
N SER A 481 8.54 -15.67 -8.87
CA SER A 481 8.54 -15.35 -7.43
C SER A 481 9.31 -16.39 -6.60
N GLN A 482 9.30 -17.64 -7.03
CA GLN A 482 10.04 -18.75 -6.45
C GLN A 482 11.54 -18.64 -6.74
N ALA A 483 11.93 -18.23 -7.95
CA ALA A 483 13.33 -18.00 -8.29
C ALA A 483 13.93 -16.84 -7.49
N LEU A 484 13.16 -15.75 -7.32
CA LEU A 484 13.52 -14.60 -6.49
C LEU A 484 13.65 -14.98 -5.01
N LEU A 485 12.74 -15.81 -4.49
CA LEU A 485 12.82 -16.36 -3.14
C LEU A 485 14.08 -17.23 -2.97
N GLU A 486 14.35 -18.15 -3.90
CA GLU A 486 15.51 -19.05 -3.81
C GLU A 486 16.84 -18.28 -3.84
N SER A 487 16.96 -17.26 -4.68
CA SER A 487 18.12 -16.34 -4.68
C SER A 487 18.27 -15.62 -3.32
N ALA A 488 17.17 -15.12 -2.76
CA ALA A 488 17.19 -14.45 -1.45
C ALA A 488 17.60 -15.39 -0.32
N MET A 489 17.03 -16.61 -0.27
CA MET A 489 17.36 -17.60 0.75
C MET A 489 18.80 -18.08 0.65
N ARG A 490 19.34 -18.33 -0.55
CA ARG A 490 20.77 -18.64 -0.73
C ARG A 490 21.69 -17.58 -0.10
N HIS A 491 21.32 -16.31 -0.21
CA HIS A 491 22.07 -15.21 0.41
C HIS A 491 21.87 -15.13 1.93
N VAL A 492 20.69 -15.48 2.44
CA VAL A 492 20.42 -15.62 3.89
C VAL A 492 21.23 -16.79 4.48
N ASP A 493 21.26 -17.95 3.81
CA ASP A 493 22.04 -19.13 4.20
C ASP A 493 23.55 -18.85 4.35
N HIS A 494 24.09 -17.83 3.68
CA HIS A 494 25.47 -17.39 3.88
C HIS A 494 25.66 -16.63 5.20
N LEU A 495 24.68 -15.84 5.64
CA LEU A 495 24.73 -15.10 6.90
C LEU A 495 24.39 -16.00 8.09
N ASP A 496 23.40 -16.88 7.94
CA ASP A 496 22.98 -17.84 8.97
C ASP A 496 24.12 -18.81 9.32
N ARG A 497 24.83 -19.36 8.32
CA ARG A 497 26.04 -20.19 8.55
C ARG A 497 27.19 -19.45 9.22
N LEU A 498 27.15 -18.13 9.27
CA LEU A 498 28.12 -17.28 9.95
C LEU A 498 27.55 -16.66 11.25
N ASN A 499 26.36 -17.13 11.70
CA ASN A 499 25.64 -16.65 12.87
C ASN A 499 25.52 -15.11 12.88
N PHE A 500 25.06 -14.53 11.77
CA PHE A 500 24.88 -13.08 11.61
C PHE A 500 23.41 -12.77 11.32
N ASP A 501 22.68 -12.28 12.33
CA ASP A 501 21.25 -11.99 12.28
C ASP A 501 20.92 -10.51 11.99
N GLN A 502 21.92 -9.62 12.07
CA GLN A 502 21.77 -8.17 11.87
C GLN A 502 21.65 -7.79 10.39
N PHE A 503 20.62 -8.30 9.72
CA PHE A 503 20.38 -8.01 8.31
C PHE A 503 18.92 -7.67 7.97
N LYS A 504 18.73 -7.15 6.76
CA LYS A 504 17.43 -6.95 6.12
C LYS A 504 17.46 -7.43 4.68
N VAL A 505 16.32 -7.84 4.13
CA VAL A 505 16.25 -8.46 2.79
C VAL A 505 15.35 -7.67 1.84
N SER A 506 15.63 -7.74 0.55
CA SER A 506 14.79 -7.15 -0.50
C SER A 506 14.78 -8.01 -1.77
N VAL A 507 13.60 -8.16 -2.37
CA VAL A 507 13.33 -8.95 -3.59
C VAL A 507 12.54 -8.09 -4.57
N LYS A 508 13.24 -7.42 -5.51
CA LYS A 508 12.64 -6.38 -6.35
C LYS A 508 12.37 -6.86 -7.77
N ALA A 509 11.17 -6.57 -8.27
CA ALA A 509 10.81 -6.71 -9.68
C ALA A 509 10.18 -5.41 -10.20
N SER A 510 10.10 -5.29 -11.52
CA SER A 510 9.48 -4.15 -12.23
C SER A 510 8.02 -4.40 -12.64
N ASP A 511 7.60 -5.67 -12.64
CA ASP A 511 6.21 -6.08 -12.55
C ASP A 511 5.72 -6.05 -11.09
N VAL A 512 4.49 -5.60 -10.91
CA VAL A 512 3.90 -5.39 -9.58
C VAL A 512 3.51 -6.71 -8.91
N PHE A 513 2.91 -7.64 -9.64
CA PHE A 513 2.42 -8.89 -9.06
C PHE A 513 3.57 -9.84 -8.71
N LEU A 514 4.59 -9.91 -9.56
CA LEU A 514 5.83 -10.63 -9.28
C LEU A 514 6.51 -10.11 -8.02
N ALA A 515 6.66 -8.78 -7.88
CA ALA A 515 7.25 -8.17 -6.69
C ALA A 515 6.44 -8.48 -5.43
N VAL A 516 5.12 -8.25 -5.45
CA VAL A 516 4.22 -8.48 -4.32
C VAL A 516 4.26 -9.95 -3.89
N GLU A 517 4.16 -10.91 -4.81
CA GLU A 517 4.21 -12.33 -4.44
C GLU A 517 5.58 -12.75 -3.92
N SER A 518 6.67 -12.20 -4.46
CA SER A 518 8.03 -12.46 -3.94
C SER A 518 8.19 -11.98 -2.50
N TYR A 519 7.70 -10.77 -2.16
CA TYR A 519 7.72 -10.28 -0.78
C TYR A 519 6.80 -11.09 0.14
N ARG A 520 5.61 -11.52 -0.30
CA ARG A 520 4.73 -12.40 0.48
C ARG A 520 5.29 -13.80 0.73
N LEU A 521 6.06 -14.35 -0.23
CA LEU A 521 6.76 -15.61 -0.04
C LEU A 521 7.93 -15.43 0.94
N LEU A 522 8.74 -14.38 0.76
CA LEU A 522 9.89 -14.09 1.63
C LEU A 522 9.46 -13.82 3.07
N ALA A 523 8.41 -13.03 3.26
CA ALA A 523 7.74 -12.80 4.54
C ALA A 523 7.44 -14.10 5.31
N LYS A 524 7.07 -15.19 4.64
CA LYS A 524 6.75 -16.47 5.29
C LYS A 524 7.97 -17.31 5.65
N GLN A 525 9.17 -16.92 5.23
CA GLN A 525 10.41 -17.69 5.39
C GLN A 525 11.42 -17.05 6.34
N ILE A 526 11.33 -15.73 6.58
CA ILE A 526 12.30 -15.00 7.41
C ILE A 526 11.62 -14.08 8.43
N ASP A 527 12.26 -13.91 9.58
CA ASP A 527 11.89 -12.93 10.60
C ASP A 527 12.65 -11.60 10.44
N GLN A 528 13.63 -11.51 9.55
CA GLN A 528 14.42 -10.28 9.38
C GLN A 528 13.67 -9.19 8.58
N PRO A 529 13.91 -7.89 8.86
CA PRO A 529 13.18 -6.80 8.22
C PRO A 529 13.24 -6.79 6.68
N LEU A 530 12.13 -6.39 6.07
CA LEU A 530 11.95 -6.31 4.64
C LEU A 530 12.09 -4.87 4.13
N HIS A 531 13.03 -4.67 3.21
CA HIS A 531 13.18 -3.41 2.47
C HIS A 531 12.41 -3.46 1.16
N LEU A 532 11.22 -2.85 1.14
CA LEU A 532 10.33 -2.85 -0.01
C LEU A 532 10.83 -1.94 -1.14
N GLY A 533 10.47 -2.29 -2.37
CA GLY A 533 10.61 -1.41 -3.53
C GLY A 533 10.24 -2.10 -4.84
N ILE A 534 9.53 -1.38 -5.71
CA ILE A 534 9.38 -1.74 -7.11
C ILE A 534 10.59 -1.14 -7.85
N THR A 535 11.35 -1.97 -8.58
CA THR A 535 12.47 -1.48 -9.42
C THR A 535 11.95 -0.99 -10.76
N GLU A 536 12.69 -0.10 -11.43
CA GLU A 536 12.35 0.40 -12.78
C GLU A 536 10.87 0.85 -12.91
N ALA A 537 10.39 1.62 -11.93
CA ALA A 537 8.97 1.92 -11.84
C ALA A 537 8.49 2.81 -13.01
N GLY A 538 9.32 3.75 -13.43
CA GLY A 538 9.08 4.67 -14.55
C GLY A 538 9.54 6.10 -14.23
N GLY A 539 9.19 7.07 -15.08
CA GLY A 539 9.30 8.49 -14.76
C GLY A 539 8.29 8.90 -13.67
N ALA A 540 8.46 10.09 -13.08
CA ALA A 540 7.76 10.56 -11.87
C ALA A 540 6.31 10.06 -11.73
N ARG A 541 5.39 10.46 -12.62
CA ARG A 541 3.95 10.08 -12.52
C ARG A 541 3.68 8.58 -12.64
N SER A 542 4.20 7.91 -13.68
CA SER A 542 3.91 6.49 -13.91
C SER A 542 4.61 5.58 -12.89
N GLY A 543 5.83 5.96 -12.50
CA GLY A 543 6.58 5.30 -11.44
C GLY A 543 5.92 5.45 -10.07
N ALA A 544 5.44 6.65 -9.72
CA ALA A 544 4.72 6.88 -8.47
C ALA A 544 3.44 6.01 -8.39
N VAL A 545 2.62 6.00 -9.45
CA VAL A 545 1.41 5.14 -9.50
C VAL A 545 1.77 3.66 -9.39
N LYS A 546 2.76 3.17 -10.14
CA LYS A 546 3.18 1.76 -10.09
C LYS A 546 3.70 1.38 -8.70
N SER A 547 4.54 2.22 -8.11
CA SER A 547 5.08 2.02 -6.76
C SER A 547 3.99 2.08 -5.69
N ALA A 548 3.05 3.02 -5.77
CA ALA A 548 1.94 3.13 -4.82
C ALA A 548 1.04 1.89 -4.82
N ILE A 549 0.76 1.30 -5.99
CA ILE A 549 0.01 0.04 -6.08
C ILE A 549 0.80 -1.12 -5.45
N GLY A 550 2.05 -1.34 -5.88
CA GLY A 550 2.83 -2.49 -5.43
C GLY A 550 3.24 -2.43 -3.96
N LEU A 551 3.65 -1.26 -3.48
CA LEU A 551 3.95 -1.03 -2.06
C LEU A 551 2.67 -1.03 -1.23
N GLY A 552 1.59 -0.42 -1.73
CA GLY A 552 0.32 -0.33 -1.01
C GLY A 552 -0.32 -1.68 -0.70
N LEU A 553 -0.23 -2.65 -1.63
CA LEU A 553 -0.68 -4.02 -1.39
C LEU A 553 0.05 -4.65 -0.18
N LEU A 554 1.39 -4.64 -0.21
CA LEU A 554 2.22 -5.22 0.87
C LEU A 554 2.03 -4.51 2.21
N LEU A 555 2.05 -3.18 2.19
CA LEU A 555 1.92 -2.35 3.39
C LEU A 555 0.51 -2.50 4.04
N SER A 556 -0.55 -2.69 3.24
CA SER A 556 -1.89 -2.98 3.77
C SER A 556 -1.99 -4.36 4.44
N GLU A 557 -1.15 -5.31 4.02
CA GLU A 557 -1.00 -6.65 4.60
C GLU A 557 -0.06 -6.65 5.83
N GLY A 558 0.51 -5.50 6.22
CA GLY A 558 1.45 -5.38 7.33
C GLY A 558 2.87 -5.86 6.99
N ILE A 559 3.19 -6.04 5.71
CA ILE A 559 4.49 -6.51 5.22
C ILE A 559 5.36 -5.29 4.87
N GLY A 560 6.55 -5.20 5.48
CA GLY A 560 7.58 -4.22 5.12
C GLY A 560 7.92 -3.23 6.23
N ASP A 561 9.21 -3.04 6.47
CA ASP A 561 9.74 -2.27 7.61
C ASP A 561 10.50 -1.01 7.17
N THR A 562 10.87 -0.95 5.89
CA THR A 562 11.45 0.22 5.23
C THR A 562 11.19 0.15 3.74
N LEU A 563 11.07 1.29 3.04
CA LEU A 563 10.77 1.32 1.61
C LEU A 563 11.70 2.25 0.83
N ARG A 564 11.82 2.00 -0.47
CA ARG A 564 12.30 2.97 -1.47
C ARG A 564 11.41 2.93 -2.72
N VAL A 565 10.84 4.06 -3.07
CA VAL A 565 10.28 4.33 -4.41
C VAL A 565 11.45 4.51 -5.38
N SER A 566 11.41 3.95 -6.59
CA SER A 566 12.54 4.03 -7.55
C SER A 566 12.09 4.71 -8.86
N LEU A 567 12.35 6.01 -8.98
CA LEU A 567 11.85 6.87 -10.07
C LEU A 567 12.98 7.29 -11.02
N ALA A 568 12.66 7.42 -12.31
CA ALA A 568 13.47 8.18 -13.26
C ALA A 568 13.12 9.68 -13.12
N ALA A 569 13.51 10.28 -12.00
CA ALA A 569 13.24 11.66 -11.59
C ALA A 569 14.34 12.17 -10.64
N ASP A 570 14.15 13.36 -10.05
CA ASP A 570 14.97 13.79 -8.90
C ASP A 570 14.75 12.83 -7.71
N PRO A 571 15.82 12.34 -7.04
CA PRO A 571 15.72 11.52 -5.84
C PRO A 571 14.87 12.11 -4.70
N VAL A 572 14.67 13.43 -4.65
CA VAL A 572 13.73 14.11 -3.74
C VAL A 572 12.29 13.61 -3.91
N GLU A 573 11.86 13.38 -5.15
CA GLU A 573 10.51 12.92 -5.46
C GLU A 573 10.29 11.47 -5.00
N GLU A 574 11.35 10.65 -4.89
CA GLU A 574 11.26 9.31 -4.28
C GLU A 574 10.86 9.36 -2.80
N ILE A 575 11.32 10.40 -2.08
CA ILE A 575 10.99 10.61 -0.66
C ILE A 575 9.56 11.12 -0.49
N LYS A 576 9.16 12.14 -1.28
CA LYS A 576 7.79 12.69 -1.26
C LYS A 576 6.75 11.58 -1.49
N VAL A 577 6.88 10.85 -2.60
CA VAL A 577 5.99 9.72 -2.93
C VAL A 577 6.05 8.63 -1.85
N GLY A 578 7.22 8.36 -1.27
CA GLY A 578 7.37 7.40 -0.18
C GLY A 578 6.55 7.76 1.07
N PHE A 579 6.57 9.03 1.49
CA PHE A 579 5.74 9.51 2.59
C PHE A 579 4.26 9.57 2.22
N ASP A 580 3.89 9.96 0.99
CA ASP A 580 2.48 10.03 0.59
C ASP A 580 1.82 8.64 0.50
N ILE A 581 2.57 7.59 0.15
CA ILE A 581 2.09 6.20 0.27
C ILE A 581 1.79 5.85 1.74
N LEU A 582 2.72 6.13 2.66
CA LEU A 582 2.54 5.82 4.09
C LEU A 582 1.43 6.66 4.74
N LYS A 583 1.28 7.92 4.31
CA LYS A 583 0.22 8.86 4.72
C LYS A 583 -1.15 8.39 4.23
N SER A 584 -1.25 7.97 2.97
CA SER A 584 -2.49 7.45 2.36
C SER A 584 -2.97 6.15 3.04
N LEU A 585 -2.04 5.33 3.53
CA LEU A 585 -2.32 4.11 4.29
C LEU A 585 -2.43 4.36 5.80
N ARG A 586 -2.22 5.60 6.27
CA ARG A 586 -2.19 6.02 7.68
C ARG A 586 -1.20 5.22 8.54
N ILE A 587 -0.13 4.73 7.95
CA ILE A 587 0.94 4.01 8.65
C ILE A 587 1.94 4.99 9.29
N ARG A 588 2.26 6.07 8.57
CA ARG A 588 3.17 7.12 9.04
C ARG A 588 2.84 8.44 8.34
N SER A 589 2.58 9.48 9.12
CA SER A 589 2.31 10.83 8.62
C SER A 589 3.55 11.71 8.74
N ARG A 590 3.83 12.50 7.70
CA ARG A 590 4.83 13.58 7.71
C ARG A 590 4.29 14.75 6.91
N GLY A 591 4.46 15.95 7.47
CA GLY A 591 3.98 17.20 6.89
C GLY A 591 2.47 17.22 6.67
N ILE A 592 2.03 18.11 5.79
CA ILE A 592 0.61 18.37 5.57
C ILE A 592 -0.03 17.27 4.70
N ASN A 593 -1.25 16.91 5.05
CA ASN A 593 -2.15 16.11 4.24
C ASN A 593 -3.24 17.03 3.67
N PHE A 594 -3.13 17.41 2.40
CA PHE A 594 -4.12 18.28 1.75
C PHE A 594 -5.33 17.47 1.27
N ILE A 595 -6.50 17.76 1.84
CA ILE A 595 -7.77 17.12 1.50
C ILE A 595 -8.55 18.08 0.58
N ALA A 596 -8.21 18.05 -0.70
CA ALA A 596 -8.83 18.90 -1.72
C ALA A 596 -10.05 18.22 -2.35
N CYS A 597 -11.09 19.00 -2.68
CA CYS A 597 -12.14 18.50 -3.56
C CYS A 597 -11.63 18.44 -5.02
N PRO A 598 -12.10 17.51 -5.87
CA PRO A 598 -11.74 17.46 -7.31
C PRO A 598 -12.16 18.69 -8.15
N THR A 599 -12.78 19.69 -7.51
CA THR A 599 -13.56 20.79 -8.09
C THR A 599 -14.85 20.36 -8.78
N CYS A 600 -15.73 21.33 -8.99
CA CYS A 600 -16.93 21.23 -9.83
C CYS A 600 -17.43 22.66 -10.14
N SER A 601 -18.51 22.78 -10.91
CA SER A 601 -19.12 24.09 -11.24
C SER A 601 -19.66 24.89 -10.05
N ARG A 602 -19.64 24.32 -8.82
CA ARG A 602 -20.04 25.00 -7.57
C ARG A 602 -18.88 25.66 -6.83
N GLN A 603 -17.65 25.66 -7.38
CA GLN A 603 -16.51 26.25 -6.69
C GLN A 603 -16.58 27.78 -6.64
N GLU A 604 -16.27 28.35 -5.47
CA GLU A 604 -16.34 29.79 -5.17
C GLU A 604 -14.95 30.47 -5.17
N PHE A 605 -13.88 29.67 -5.32
CA PHE A 605 -12.50 30.10 -5.48
C PHE A 605 -11.72 29.05 -6.31
N ASP A 606 -10.53 29.40 -6.81
CA ASP A 606 -9.67 28.45 -7.52
C ASP A 606 -8.99 27.49 -6.54
N VAL A 607 -9.61 26.32 -6.35
CA VAL A 607 -9.08 25.25 -5.50
C VAL A 607 -7.76 24.71 -6.05
N ILE A 608 -7.61 24.59 -7.38
CA ILE A 608 -6.44 23.95 -8.00
C ILE A 608 -5.21 24.84 -7.83
N GLY A 609 -5.32 26.13 -8.18
CA GLY A 609 -4.26 27.10 -7.94
C GLY A 609 -3.91 27.23 -6.45
N THR A 610 -4.91 27.20 -5.57
CA THR A 610 -4.70 27.26 -4.12
C THR A 610 -3.91 26.05 -3.59
N VAL A 611 -4.31 24.82 -3.96
CA VAL A 611 -3.64 23.59 -3.52
C VAL A 611 -2.21 23.54 -4.04
N ASN A 612 -1.99 23.72 -5.35
CA ASN A 612 -0.67 23.66 -5.96
C ASN A 612 0.31 24.67 -5.33
N ALA A 613 -0.17 25.90 -5.06
CA ALA A 613 0.65 26.93 -4.44
C ALA A 613 0.99 26.61 -2.97
N LEU A 614 0.04 26.05 -2.21
CA LEU A 614 0.27 25.68 -0.82
C LEU A 614 1.17 24.45 -0.68
N GLU A 615 1.00 23.43 -1.53
CA GLU A 615 1.91 22.28 -1.58
C GLU A 615 3.35 22.73 -1.81
N GLN A 616 3.59 23.59 -2.80
CA GLN A 616 4.93 24.12 -3.10
C GLN A 616 5.47 25.04 -1.97
N ARG A 617 4.62 25.90 -1.39
CA ARG A 617 5.05 26.90 -0.38
C ARG A 617 5.25 26.32 1.01
N LEU A 618 4.77 25.10 1.28
CA LEU A 618 4.78 24.47 2.61
C LEU A 618 5.54 23.14 2.65
N GLU A 619 6.36 22.81 1.63
CA GLU A 619 7.21 21.60 1.61
C GLU A 619 8.18 21.51 2.82
N ASP A 620 8.47 22.62 3.48
CA ASP A 620 9.31 22.68 4.69
C ASP A 620 8.58 22.29 5.99
N ILE A 621 7.24 22.25 5.98
CA ILE A 621 6.45 21.86 7.15
C ILE A 621 6.43 20.34 7.28
N ILE A 622 7.19 19.82 8.25
CA ILE A 622 7.25 18.40 8.58
C ILE A 622 6.22 17.96 9.63
N THR A 623 5.60 18.91 10.34
CA THR A 623 4.60 18.66 11.39
C THR A 623 3.33 18.06 10.79
N PRO A 624 2.90 16.84 11.19
CA PRO A 624 1.70 16.21 10.65
C PRO A 624 0.41 16.99 10.94
N MET A 625 -0.39 17.28 9.92
CA MET A 625 -1.73 17.85 10.06
C MET A 625 -2.61 17.63 8.82
N ASP A 626 -3.92 17.56 9.01
CA ASP A 626 -4.90 17.50 7.92
C ASP A 626 -5.41 18.91 7.58
N VAL A 627 -5.33 19.30 6.31
CA VAL A 627 -5.80 20.60 5.81
C VAL A 627 -6.79 20.39 4.67
N SER A 628 -8.08 20.63 4.90
CA SER A 628 -9.10 20.52 3.84
C SER A 628 -9.28 21.82 3.05
N ILE A 629 -9.35 21.70 1.72
CA ILE A 629 -9.50 22.83 0.78
C ILE A 629 -10.67 22.49 -0.14
N ILE A 630 -11.89 22.85 0.29
CA ILE A 630 -13.12 22.47 -0.38
C ILE A 630 -13.78 23.68 -1.03
N GLY A 631 -13.88 23.68 -2.36
CA GLY A 631 -14.32 24.83 -3.15
C GLY A 631 -15.77 25.29 -2.92
N CYS A 632 -16.61 24.55 -2.18
CA CYS A 632 -18.02 24.91 -1.97
C CYS A 632 -18.57 24.51 -0.59
N VAL A 633 -19.69 25.11 -0.21
CA VAL A 633 -20.39 24.85 1.07
C VAL A 633 -21.01 23.45 1.20
N VAL A 634 -21.10 22.66 0.12
CA VAL A 634 -21.91 21.42 0.10
C VAL A 634 -21.25 20.31 0.92
N ASN A 635 -20.00 20.00 0.62
CA ASN A 635 -19.20 19.03 1.38
C ASN A 635 -18.23 19.73 2.35
N GLY A 636 -17.93 21.01 2.12
CA GLY A 636 -16.89 21.76 2.83
C GLY A 636 -16.97 21.66 4.35
N PRO A 637 -18.12 21.98 4.99
CA PRO A 637 -18.24 21.91 6.44
C PRO A 637 -17.97 20.50 6.99
N GLY A 638 -18.35 19.44 6.27
CA GLY A 638 -18.12 18.06 6.72
C GLY A 638 -16.63 17.73 6.85
N GLU A 639 -15.85 18.00 5.80
CA GLU A 639 -14.40 17.77 5.78
C GLU A 639 -13.66 18.72 6.74
N ALA A 640 -14.08 19.99 6.78
CA ALA A 640 -13.46 21.02 7.62
C ALA A 640 -13.67 20.81 9.13
N LEU A 641 -14.74 20.11 9.53
CA LEU A 641 -14.99 19.75 10.93
C LEU A 641 -14.07 18.64 11.46
N VAL A 642 -13.51 17.80 10.58
CA VAL A 642 -12.62 16.69 10.97
C VAL A 642 -11.13 16.94 10.67
N SER A 643 -10.83 18.04 9.97
CA SER A 643 -9.46 18.47 9.66
C SER A 643 -8.85 19.32 10.79
N THR A 644 -7.51 19.42 10.83
CA THR A 644 -6.81 20.37 11.72
C THR A 644 -7.10 21.81 11.33
N LEU A 645 -7.06 22.11 10.02
CA LEU A 645 -7.61 23.32 9.42
C LEU A 645 -8.51 22.96 8.23
N GLY A 646 -9.51 23.77 7.94
CA GLY A 646 -10.37 23.57 6.78
C GLY A 646 -10.93 24.86 6.20
N VAL A 647 -10.85 25.01 4.88
CA VAL A 647 -11.49 26.09 4.13
C VAL A 647 -12.69 25.58 3.35
N THR A 648 -13.80 26.30 3.49
CA THR A 648 -15.09 25.96 2.90
C THR A 648 -15.56 27.08 1.97
N GLY A 649 -15.58 26.80 0.68
CA GLY A 649 -15.80 27.81 -0.36
C GLY A 649 -17.13 28.52 -0.23
N GLY A 650 -17.08 29.84 -0.23
CA GLY A 650 -18.26 30.71 -0.20
C GLY A 650 -18.01 31.99 -0.99
N ASN A 651 -19.09 32.52 -1.60
CA ASN A 651 -19.04 33.70 -2.47
C ASN A 651 -18.31 34.89 -1.80
N LYS A 652 -17.28 35.40 -2.50
CA LYS A 652 -16.25 36.40 -2.09
C LYS A 652 -15.38 36.03 -0.88
N LYS A 653 -15.93 35.36 0.13
CA LYS A 653 -15.20 34.95 1.33
C LYS A 653 -15.55 33.53 1.77
N SER A 654 -14.55 32.68 1.93
CA SER A 654 -14.72 31.27 2.32
C SER A 654 -14.61 31.10 3.84
N GLY A 655 -15.35 30.16 4.43
CA GLY A 655 -15.34 29.94 5.88
C GLY A 655 -14.13 29.13 6.33
N LEU A 656 -13.37 29.64 7.30
CA LEU A 656 -12.26 28.94 7.95
C LEU A 656 -12.76 28.13 9.16
N TYR A 657 -12.20 26.93 9.32
CA TYR A 657 -12.34 26.07 10.49
C TYR A 657 -10.94 25.71 10.99
N GLU A 658 -10.81 25.56 12.30
CA GLU A 658 -9.60 25.09 12.97
C GLU A 658 -10.02 24.25 14.18
N ASP A 659 -9.45 23.05 14.32
CA ASP A 659 -9.79 22.03 15.32
C ASP A 659 -11.32 21.75 15.41
N GLY A 660 -11.99 21.68 14.25
CA GLY A 660 -13.44 21.48 14.18
C GLY A 660 -14.30 22.68 14.60
N VAL A 661 -13.71 23.85 14.87
CA VAL A 661 -14.44 25.08 15.23
C VAL A 661 -14.33 26.09 14.09
N ARG A 662 -15.48 26.56 13.60
CA ARG A 662 -15.53 27.67 12.62
C ARG A 662 -14.97 28.95 13.26
N LYS A 663 -13.98 29.56 12.63
CA LYS A 663 -13.29 30.77 13.13
C LYS A 663 -13.85 32.02 12.46
N ASP A 664 -13.26 32.40 11.33
CA ASP A 664 -13.56 33.62 10.56
C ASP A 664 -13.92 33.26 9.09
N ARG A 665 -13.82 34.25 8.20
CA ARG A 665 -13.94 34.04 6.75
C ARG A 665 -12.76 34.68 6.04
N LEU A 666 -12.01 33.88 5.29
CA LEU A 666 -10.89 34.33 4.48
C LEU A 666 -11.38 35.00 3.19
N ASP A 667 -10.69 36.03 2.72
CA ASP A 667 -10.97 36.61 1.39
C ASP A 667 -10.52 35.65 0.29
N ASN A 668 -11.35 35.42 -0.73
CA ASN A 668 -11.04 34.46 -1.80
C ASN A 668 -9.87 34.92 -2.70
N ASN A 669 -9.57 36.23 -2.74
CA ASN A 669 -8.46 36.77 -3.54
C ASN A 669 -7.09 36.64 -2.87
N ASP A 670 -7.08 36.45 -1.55
CA ASP A 670 -5.89 36.41 -0.68
C ASP A 670 -5.77 35.03 0.01
N MET A 671 -6.40 34.01 -0.56
CA MET A 671 -6.62 32.70 0.07
C MET A 671 -5.32 31.99 0.43
N ILE A 672 -4.32 32.05 -0.46
CA ILE A 672 -3.06 31.32 -0.34
C ILE A 672 -2.24 31.90 0.83
N ASP A 673 -2.06 33.22 0.88
CA ASP A 673 -1.25 33.89 1.90
C ASP A 673 -1.92 33.80 3.29
N GLN A 674 -3.24 34.01 3.37
CA GLN A 674 -4.00 33.80 4.61
C GLN A 674 -3.89 32.35 5.12
N LEU A 675 -4.06 31.36 4.24
CA LEU A 675 -4.07 29.96 4.66
C LEU A 675 -2.66 29.44 5.00
N GLU A 676 -1.62 29.85 4.28
CA GLU A 676 -0.23 29.58 4.67
C GLU A 676 0.07 30.15 6.06
N ALA A 677 -0.27 31.41 6.33
CA ALA A 677 -0.01 32.04 7.62
C ALA A 677 -0.71 31.27 8.77
N ARG A 678 -1.95 30.83 8.55
CA ARG A 678 -2.69 29.99 9.50
C ARG A 678 -2.04 28.61 9.70
N ILE A 679 -1.60 27.95 8.62
CA ILE A 679 -0.93 26.64 8.68
C ILE A 679 0.42 26.74 9.41
N ARG A 680 1.27 27.72 9.09
CA ARG A 680 2.57 27.92 9.75
C ARG A 680 2.43 28.27 11.23
N ALA A 681 1.41 29.05 11.59
CA ALA A 681 1.06 29.31 12.98
C ALA A 681 0.64 28.01 13.70
N LYS A 682 -0.19 27.17 13.07
CA LYS A 682 -0.59 25.88 13.64
C LYS A 682 0.56 24.90 13.78
N ALA A 683 1.43 24.80 12.77
CA ALA A 683 2.63 23.96 12.81
C ALA A 683 3.53 24.33 13.99
N SER A 684 3.69 25.64 14.27
CA SER A 684 4.46 26.13 15.42
C SER A 684 3.80 25.89 16.78
N GLN A 685 2.48 25.69 16.84
CA GLN A 685 1.76 25.30 18.07
C GLN A 685 1.80 23.77 18.31
N LEU A 686 1.79 22.99 17.23
CA LEU A 686 1.76 21.52 17.27
C LEU A 686 3.16 20.89 17.42
N ASP A 687 4.20 21.55 16.94
CA ASP A 687 5.59 21.12 17.09
C ASP A 687 5.97 21.08 18.59
N GLU A 688 6.13 19.87 19.14
CA GLU A 688 6.44 19.65 20.56
C GLU A 688 7.76 20.32 20.97
N ALA A 689 8.73 20.46 20.05
CA ALA A 689 9.99 21.16 20.30
C ALA A 689 9.82 22.69 20.42
N ARG A 690 8.64 23.23 20.08
CA ARG A 690 8.29 24.67 20.17
C ARG A 690 7.16 24.98 21.14
N ARG A 691 6.54 23.96 21.75
CA ARG A 691 5.53 24.18 22.79
C ARG A 691 6.18 24.85 24.00
N ILE A 692 5.86 26.12 24.21
CA ILE A 692 6.13 26.79 25.49
C ILE A 692 5.35 26.03 26.55
N ASP A 693 6.05 25.51 27.57
CA ASP A 693 5.42 24.80 28.68
C ASP A 693 4.67 25.80 29.58
N VAL A 694 3.39 26.01 29.27
CA VAL A 694 2.51 26.85 30.07
C VAL A 694 1.94 26.00 31.19
N GLN A 695 2.64 25.99 32.33
CA GLN A 695 2.07 25.47 33.57
C GLN A 695 0.78 26.25 33.88
N GLN A 696 -0.36 25.55 33.84
CA GLN A 696 -1.61 26.12 34.31
C GLN A 696 -1.52 26.31 35.82
N VAL A 697 -1.43 27.56 36.25
CA VAL A 697 -1.66 27.92 37.65
C VAL A 697 -3.12 27.61 37.95
N GLU A 698 -3.37 26.62 38.81
CA GLU A 698 -4.72 26.27 39.27
C GLU A 698 -5.42 27.50 39.85
N LYS A 699 -6.72 27.62 39.58
CA LYS A 699 -7.55 28.76 39.99
C LYS A 699 -8.99 28.34 40.26
#